data_AF-A0A610TYG4-F1
#
_entry.id   AF-A0A610TYG4-F1
#
_cell.length_a   1.000
_cell.length_b   1.000
_cell.length_c   1.000
_cell.angle_alpha   90.00
_cell.angle_beta   90.00
_cell.angle_gamma   90.00
#
_symmetry.space_group_name_H-M   'P 1'
#
loop_
_entity.id
_entity.type
_entity.pdbx_description
1 polymer ?
#
loop_
_entity_poly.entity_id
_entity_poly.type
_entity_poly.pdbx_seq_one_letter_code
_entity_poly.pdbx_strand_id
1 'polypeptide(L)'
;SGTVFIVSPVDDILNSDIDGDSGGKEATKIEKMLMGFHNTMTISHPEPLLNIVFRDYRSNDDTYIDLIDKEHFFTSEDFEQADHHFHGFFDEYGQFKGNIRIYHEKNFEHIVNWSGNSFNLTSCGPFEINLAYVQGDKKHSIMANEDYARVTSKSDKFGGLYIYKDNIRILPYGDSDYDYLEIEKRRSKHAGTAFFSYRRMFGVISLSQKDNFRLKEKAGREGFIEDQAYKNLRDILKNFFIQLAADFFRDDMKAGPKAEVWATKRNELLSSHRALEKREKQARVKKIKFETALNSFFENNGSGLIEQDINSILINGEQKFNNVYSIKNPDIASQKIIDIESQIRDEINIYKRSVLVPAPRGFIIRGELKEDYNTYLKAMTELETRCFQPAIDRIDKLVERAINDYQIKISKRKRLEQAVDFISVEAKKINIEKRKSTQQVVLDINKRVKELTSELMIDLDNQIRIVKDKFKHISVENESDLDLVTKRNELAAEITAVSERNTNVLDAVIRQLEGIYWEKDENNNYITSEQITDALGEELEVLRDRIHADVELSQLGLAVSIIHHEFNSTVRSIRTSLRDLKAWSEINEDLDGVYNNIKVNFEHLDGYLNLFTPLNRRLQRKKEEINLLEIKSFLIDLFKNRMDRHEISFKHTNGYSKGKLYGFRSSFYPVFVNVIDNAIYWLNESNIGNKTIRLHADDSGAVYISNNGSEIDARDRERIFSLGFSRKQNGRGMGLHISNEALEKIGYKLSLDEPRDGSTVTFKISMVEE
;
A
#
# COMPACT_ATOMS: atom_id res chain seq x y z
N SER A 1 -42.44 4.74 13.49
CA SER A 1 -43.39 4.77 12.35
C SER A 1 -42.66 5.37 11.16
N GLY A 2 -42.87 4.83 9.97
CA GLY A 2 -42.25 5.33 8.74
C GLY A 2 -43.25 5.21 7.60
N THR A 3 -42.98 5.90 6.50
CA THR A 3 -43.79 5.82 5.28
C THR A 3 -43.06 4.93 4.29
N VAL A 4 -43.74 3.90 3.79
CA VAL A 4 -43.21 3.03 2.74
C VAL A 4 -44.00 3.31 1.47
N PHE A 5 -43.28 3.61 0.39
CA PHE A 5 -43.84 3.71 -0.95
C PHE A 5 -43.45 2.46 -1.72
N ILE A 6 -44.44 1.73 -2.24
CA ILE A 6 -44.22 0.60 -3.14
C ILE A 6 -44.48 1.13 -4.54
N VAL A 7 -43.44 1.17 -5.36
CA VAL A 7 -43.48 1.68 -6.73
C VAL A 7 -43.27 0.51 -7.67
N SER A 8 -44.27 0.22 -8.51
CA SER A 8 -44.12 -0.74 -9.61
C SER A 8 -43.84 0.05 -10.90
N PRO A 9 -42.76 -0.24 -11.63
CA PRO A 9 -42.51 0.39 -12.91
C PRO A 9 -43.65 0.05 -13.88
N VAL A 10 -44.24 1.09 -14.47
CA VAL A 10 -45.22 0.98 -15.57
C VAL A 10 -44.62 1.41 -16.91
N ASP A 11 -43.38 1.89 -16.89
CA ASP A 11 -42.61 2.39 -18.03
C ASP A 11 -41.13 2.00 -17.83
N ASP A 12 -40.45 1.62 -18.92
CA ASP A 12 -39.04 1.24 -18.93
C ASP A 12 -38.09 2.39 -18.59
N ILE A 13 -38.56 3.64 -18.66
CA ILE A 13 -37.79 4.83 -18.26
C ILE A 13 -37.29 4.72 -16.81
N LEU A 14 -38.09 4.19 -15.88
CA LEU A 14 -37.67 4.08 -14.49
C LEU A 14 -36.52 3.08 -14.33
N ASN A 15 -36.55 1.97 -15.08
CA ASN A 15 -35.46 1.00 -15.08
C ASN A 15 -34.18 1.63 -15.67
N SER A 16 -34.30 2.41 -16.74
CA SER A 16 -33.18 3.17 -17.31
C SER A 16 -32.62 4.22 -16.33
N ASP A 17 -33.47 4.92 -15.58
CA ASP A 17 -33.04 5.90 -14.59
C ASP A 17 -32.39 5.27 -13.33
N ILE A 18 -32.71 4.00 -13.05
CA ILE A 18 -32.12 3.18 -11.98
C ILE A 18 -30.79 2.56 -12.43
N ASP A 19 -30.75 1.93 -13.60
CA ASP A 19 -29.59 1.18 -14.09
C ASP A 19 -28.54 2.07 -14.75
N GLY A 20 -28.94 3.23 -15.30
CA GLY A 20 -28.08 4.14 -16.04
C GLY A 20 -27.55 3.53 -17.35
N ASP A 21 -26.52 4.16 -17.93
CA ASP A 21 -25.86 3.66 -19.13
C ASP A 21 -24.93 2.47 -18.78
N SER A 22 -25.07 1.37 -19.51
CA SER A 22 -24.25 0.16 -19.33
C SER A 22 -22.75 0.46 -19.55
N GLY A 23 -22.00 0.55 -18.45
CA GLY A 23 -20.56 0.87 -18.43
C GLY A 23 -20.20 2.32 -18.11
N GLY A 24 -21.18 3.17 -17.78
CA GLY A 24 -20.97 4.57 -17.41
C GLY A 24 -20.25 4.74 -16.06
N LYS A 25 -19.32 5.69 -15.99
CA LYS A 25 -18.68 6.12 -14.73
C LYS A 25 -19.52 7.14 -13.95
N GLU A 26 -20.61 7.62 -14.52
CA GLU A 26 -21.47 8.64 -13.93
C GLU A 26 -22.54 8.02 -13.03
N ALA A 27 -23.00 8.76 -12.03
CA ALA A 27 -24.12 8.35 -11.19
C ALA A 27 -25.44 8.35 -11.98
N THR A 28 -26.31 7.41 -11.68
CA THR A 28 -27.65 7.32 -12.30
C THR A 28 -28.53 8.48 -11.83
N LYS A 29 -29.67 8.73 -12.51
CA LYS A 29 -30.54 9.84 -12.12
C LYS A 29 -31.10 9.65 -10.70
N ILE A 30 -31.48 8.42 -10.35
CA ILE A 30 -31.96 8.09 -9.01
C ILE A 30 -30.86 8.30 -7.96
N GLU A 31 -29.64 7.85 -8.24
CA GLU A 31 -28.49 8.10 -7.36
C GLU A 31 -28.24 9.60 -7.17
N LYS A 32 -28.20 10.39 -8.25
CA LYS A 32 -27.98 11.85 -8.19
C LYS A 32 -29.04 12.57 -7.35
N MET A 33 -30.30 12.11 -7.39
CA MET A 33 -31.42 12.70 -6.66
C MET A 33 -31.44 12.31 -5.18
N LEU A 34 -31.15 11.05 -4.85
CA LEU A 34 -31.35 10.51 -3.50
C LEU A 34 -30.06 10.43 -2.67
N MET A 35 -28.89 10.32 -3.29
CA MET A 35 -27.61 10.33 -2.57
C MET A 35 -27.36 11.70 -1.95
N GLY A 36 -26.84 11.71 -0.72
CA GLY A 36 -26.66 12.94 0.04
C GLY A 36 -27.98 13.63 0.41
N PHE A 37 -29.07 12.88 0.60
CA PHE A 37 -30.34 13.49 1.04
C PHE A 37 -30.20 14.24 2.38
N HIS A 38 -29.36 13.71 3.27
CA HIS A 38 -28.89 14.36 4.49
C HIS A 38 -27.37 14.52 4.43
N ASN A 39 -26.85 15.51 5.14
CA ASN A 39 -25.41 15.73 5.21
C ASN A 39 -24.76 14.64 6.08
N THR A 40 -23.85 13.86 5.49
CA THR A 40 -22.97 12.89 6.19
C THR A 40 -21.48 13.25 6.04
N MET A 41 -21.19 14.35 5.34
CA MET A 41 -19.85 14.73 4.90
C MET A 41 -19.06 15.41 6.02
N THR A 42 -19.67 16.32 6.77
CA THR A 42 -18.94 17.18 7.71
C THR A 42 -18.92 16.59 9.12
N ILE A 43 -17.81 16.70 9.85
CA ILE A 43 -17.66 16.13 11.21
C ILE A 43 -18.80 16.51 12.17
N SER A 44 -19.29 17.74 12.09
CA SER A 44 -20.35 18.28 12.96
C SER A 44 -21.73 18.29 12.31
N HIS A 45 -22.00 17.39 11.36
CA HIS A 45 -23.31 17.36 10.70
C HIS A 45 -24.43 17.03 11.71
N PRO A 46 -25.64 17.59 11.55
CA PRO A 46 -26.77 17.24 12.42
C PRO A 46 -27.20 15.78 12.21
N GLU A 47 -27.77 15.15 13.25
CA GLU A 47 -28.35 13.81 13.09
C GLU A 47 -29.52 13.85 12.08
N PRO A 48 -29.57 12.91 11.12
CA PRO A 48 -30.67 12.82 10.17
C PRO A 48 -32.00 12.57 10.89
N LEU A 49 -33.01 13.38 10.57
CA LEU A 49 -34.37 13.18 11.10
C LEU A 49 -35.07 11.96 10.50
N LEU A 50 -34.64 11.54 9.31
CA LEU A 50 -35.22 10.45 8.55
C LEU A 50 -34.10 9.49 8.10
N ASN A 51 -34.36 8.19 8.21
CA ASN A 51 -33.54 7.19 7.54
C ASN A 51 -34.24 6.78 6.24
N ILE A 52 -33.52 6.90 5.12
CA ILE A 52 -34.05 6.65 3.77
C ILE A 52 -33.31 5.44 3.23
N VAL A 53 -34.06 4.55 2.59
CA VAL A 53 -33.56 3.32 1.96
C VAL A 53 -34.29 3.18 0.62
N PHE A 54 -33.57 2.83 -0.44
CA PHE A 54 -34.17 2.60 -1.76
C PHE A 54 -33.90 1.16 -2.18
N ARG A 55 -34.90 0.29 -2.02
CA ARG A 55 -34.77 -1.16 -2.26
C ARG A 55 -35.29 -1.50 -3.65
N ASP A 56 -34.39 -1.89 -4.54
CA ASP A 56 -34.69 -2.40 -5.88
C ASP A 56 -34.79 -3.94 -5.84
N TYR A 57 -36.00 -4.47 -6.00
CA TYR A 57 -36.27 -5.92 -6.04
C TYR A 57 -36.37 -6.38 -7.49
N ARG A 58 -35.35 -7.10 -7.98
CA ARG A 58 -35.27 -7.57 -9.38
C ARG A 58 -35.85 -8.97 -9.60
N SER A 59 -36.08 -9.72 -8.53
CA SER A 59 -36.53 -11.12 -8.55
C SER A 59 -37.58 -11.40 -7.47
N ASN A 60 -38.38 -12.46 -7.68
CA ASN A 60 -39.46 -12.88 -6.76
C ASN A 60 -38.94 -13.64 -5.52
N ASP A 61 -37.68 -13.47 -5.15
CA ASP A 61 -36.99 -14.19 -4.07
C ASP A 61 -36.76 -13.30 -2.82
N ASP A 62 -37.50 -12.19 -2.70
CA ASP A 62 -37.37 -11.18 -1.64
C ASP A 62 -35.97 -10.56 -1.50
N THR A 63 -35.09 -10.73 -2.49
CA THR A 63 -33.77 -10.07 -2.52
C THR A 63 -33.86 -8.69 -3.15
N TYR A 64 -33.09 -7.74 -2.60
CA TYR A 64 -33.06 -6.37 -3.11
C TYR A 64 -31.64 -5.79 -3.12
N ILE A 65 -31.42 -4.81 -3.98
CA ILE A 65 -30.23 -3.95 -3.99
C ILE A 65 -30.62 -2.61 -3.35
N ASP A 66 -29.85 -2.14 -2.37
CA ASP A 66 -30.02 -0.78 -1.83
C ASP A 66 -29.24 0.21 -2.69
N LEU A 67 -29.96 1.01 -3.49
CA LEU A 67 -29.33 1.96 -4.42
C LEU A 67 -28.71 3.18 -3.74
N ILE A 68 -29.03 3.42 -2.46
CA ILE A 68 -28.59 4.62 -1.72
C ILE A 68 -27.79 4.29 -0.47
N ASP A 69 -27.05 3.19 -0.52
CA ASP A 69 -26.20 2.78 0.58
C ASP A 69 -25.21 3.90 0.94
N LYS A 70 -25.25 4.30 2.22
CA LYS A 70 -24.52 5.44 2.78
C LYS A 70 -23.01 5.30 2.63
N GLU A 71 -22.48 4.08 2.51
CA GLU A 71 -21.05 3.85 2.30
C GLU A 71 -20.55 4.36 0.93
N HIS A 72 -21.44 4.46 -0.06
CA HIS A 72 -21.12 4.94 -1.40
C HIS A 72 -21.05 6.48 -1.50
N PHE A 73 -21.65 7.19 -0.54
CA PHE A 73 -21.54 8.66 -0.45
C PHE A 73 -20.30 9.09 0.34
N PHE A 74 -20.04 10.40 0.37
CA PHE A 74 -18.93 10.96 1.14
C PHE A 74 -19.15 10.83 2.66
N THR A 75 -18.08 10.47 3.35
CA THR A 75 -18.01 10.34 4.81
C THR A 75 -17.20 11.48 5.44
N SER A 76 -17.25 11.61 6.76
CA SER A 76 -16.40 12.56 7.49
C SER A 76 -14.91 12.26 7.38
N GLU A 77 -14.54 11.00 7.19
CA GLU A 77 -13.15 10.61 6.91
C GLU A 77 -12.71 11.11 5.53
N ASP A 78 -13.52 10.87 4.49
CA ASP A 78 -13.26 11.37 3.13
C ASP A 78 -13.11 12.90 3.13
N PHE A 79 -13.91 13.59 3.94
CA PHE A 79 -13.87 15.04 4.10
C PHE A 79 -12.56 15.51 4.72
N GLU A 80 -12.15 14.96 5.86
CA GLU A 80 -10.91 15.37 6.54
C GLU A 80 -9.65 15.10 5.72
N GLN A 81 -9.63 14.02 4.94
CA GLN A 81 -8.46 13.65 4.13
C GLN A 81 -8.25 14.55 2.90
N ALA A 82 -9.24 15.35 2.50
CA ALA A 82 -9.13 16.21 1.33
C ALA A 82 -7.96 17.20 1.43
N ASP A 83 -7.43 17.63 0.28
CA ASP A 83 -6.23 18.47 0.23
C ASP A 83 -6.48 19.87 0.84
N HIS A 84 -7.67 20.44 0.66
CA HIS A 84 -8.03 21.78 1.14
C HIS A 84 -9.41 21.80 1.78
N HIS A 85 -9.55 22.63 2.81
CA HIS A 85 -10.82 22.85 3.52
C HIS A 85 -11.14 24.33 3.63
N PHE A 86 -12.41 24.66 3.44
CA PHE A 86 -12.94 26.01 3.55
C PHE A 86 -14.20 25.96 4.40
N HIS A 87 -14.13 26.54 5.59
CA HIS A 87 -15.25 26.57 6.52
C HIS A 87 -15.46 27.99 7.03
N GLY A 88 -16.71 28.46 7.04
CA GLY A 88 -17.02 29.77 7.57
C GLY A 88 -18.47 30.17 7.44
N PHE A 89 -18.75 31.40 7.84
CA PHE A 89 -20.09 31.96 7.93
C PHE A 89 -20.20 33.23 7.12
N PHE A 90 -21.34 33.40 6.46
CA PHE A 90 -21.76 34.62 5.79
C PHE A 90 -22.75 35.35 6.69
N ASP A 91 -22.45 36.61 7.03
CA ASP A 91 -23.32 37.45 7.83
C ASP A 91 -24.54 37.97 7.05
N GLU A 92 -25.39 38.77 7.71
CA GLU A 92 -26.60 39.33 7.11
C GLU A 92 -26.31 40.28 5.93
N TYR A 93 -25.08 40.76 5.79
CA TYR A 93 -24.60 41.62 4.69
C TYR A 93 -23.90 40.82 3.59
N GLY A 94 -23.79 39.48 3.73
CA GLY A 94 -23.11 38.60 2.79
C GLY A 94 -21.59 38.62 2.89
N GLN A 95 -21.03 39.12 4.00
CA GLN A 95 -19.58 39.09 4.22
C GLN A 95 -19.18 37.73 4.80
N PHE A 96 -18.18 37.11 4.19
CA PHE A 96 -17.64 35.84 4.67
C PHE A 96 -16.62 36.08 5.79
N LYS A 97 -16.69 35.29 6.85
CA LYS A 97 -15.61 35.11 7.81
C LYS A 97 -15.44 33.62 8.12
N GLY A 98 -14.23 33.11 7.98
CA GLY A 98 -13.97 31.69 8.19
C GLY A 98 -12.51 31.30 8.23
N ASN A 99 -12.28 30.00 8.32
CA ASN A 99 -10.98 29.36 8.31
C ASN A 99 -10.76 28.62 6.99
N ILE A 100 -9.58 28.83 6.40
CA ILE A 100 -9.12 28.15 5.20
C ILE A 100 -7.89 27.32 5.56
N ARG A 101 -7.95 26.02 5.30
CA ARG A 101 -6.85 25.07 5.51
C ARG A 101 -6.32 24.58 4.17
N ILE A 102 -5.02 24.77 3.93
CA ILE A 102 -4.35 24.36 2.69
C ILE A 102 -3.30 23.29 3.00
N TYR A 103 -3.41 22.12 2.35
CA TYR A 103 -2.50 20.97 2.48
C TYR A 103 -2.24 20.53 3.93
N HIS A 104 -3.21 20.73 4.81
CA HIS A 104 -3.15 20.45 6.24
C HIS A 104 -2.07 21.20 7.04
N GLU A 105 -1.26 22.06 6.40
CA GLU A 105 -0.10 22.73 7.02
C GLU A 105 -0.48 23.97 7.82
N LYS A 106 -1.39 24.80 7.28
CA LYS A 106 -1.70 26.10 7.87
C LYS A 106 -3.18 26.43 7.75
N ASN A 107 -3.70 26.98 8.84
CA ASN A 107 -5.03 27.55 8.94
C ASN A 107 -4.95 29.07 8.77
N PHE A 108 -5.80 29.62 7.92
CA PHE A 108 -5.88 31.04 7.64
C PHE A 108 -7.25 31.55 8.04
N GLU A 109 -7.31 32.46 9.01
CA GLU A 109 -8.50 33.27 9.18
C GLU A 109 -8.63 34.21 7.98
N HIS A 110 -9.76 34.12 7.28
CA HIS A 110 -10.00 34.84 6.05
C HIS A 110 -11.36 35.51 6.05
N ILE A 111 -11.37 36.74 5.52
CA ILE A 111 -12.55 37.55 5.34
C ILE A 111 -12.66 37.82 3.84
N VAL A 112 -13.83 37.56 3.26
CA VAL A 112 -14.14 37.92 1.88
C VAL A 112 -15.28 38.93 1.90
N ASN A 113 -15.00 40.11 1.36
CA ASN A 113 -15.98 41.17 1.28
C ASN A 113 -16.84 41.04 0.02
N TRP A 114 -18.15 41.29 0.15
CA TRP A 114 -19.09 41.34 -0.96
C TRP A 114 -19.78 42.71 -1.03
N SER A 115 -19.61 43.42 -2.15
CA SER A 115 -20.14 44.77 -2.36
C SER A 115 -21.37 44.81 -3.30
N GLY A 116 -21.85 43.65 -3.76
CA GLY A 116 -22.91 43.54 -4.76
C GLY A 116 -24.27 44.15 -4.36
N ASN A 117 -24.50 44.36 -3.06
CA ASN A 117 -25.69 45.02 -2.52
C ASN A 117 -25.39 46.38 -1.86
N SER A 118 -24.28 47.03 -2.22
CA SER A 118 -23.84 48.31 -1.64
C SER A 118 -23.73 48.28 -0.10
N PHE A 119 -23.30 47.15 0.46
CA PHE A 119 -23.21 46.89 1.91
C PHE A 119 -24.54 46.98 2.68
N ASN A 120 -25.67 46.86 1.98
CA ASN A 120 -26.98 46.75 2.62
C ASN A 120 -27.31 45.30 3.00
N LEU A 121 -28.25 45.16 3.94
CA LEU A 121 -28.83 43.88 4.36
C LEU A 121 -29.28 43.03 3.16
N THR A 122 -28.86 41.77 3.15
CA THR A 122 -29.20 40.81 2.10
C THR A 122 -30.60 40.25 2.30
N SER A 123 -31.27 39.91 1.21
CA SER A 123 -32.57 39.24 1.30
C SER A 123 -32.49 37.74 1.58
N CYS A 124 -31.32 37.10 1.43
CA CYS A 124 -31.15 35.68 1.70
C CYS A 124 -30.96 35.34 3.18
N GLY A 125 -30.58 36.31 4.02
CA GLY A 125 -30.17 36.07 5.40
C GLY A 125 -28.77 35.44 5.50
N PRO A 126 -28.27 35.25 6.72
CA PRO A 126 -26.95 34.68 6.96
C PRO A 126 -26.95 33.16 6.75
N PHE A 127 -25.78 32.57 6.45
CA PHE A 127 -25.65 31.13 6.20
C PHE A 127 -24.22 30.63 6.38
N GLU A 128 -24.05 29.32 6.52
CA GLU A 128 -22.75 28.67 6.71
C GLU A 128 -22.32 27.89 5.47
N ILE A 129 -21.02 27.84 5.20
CA ILE A 129 -20.40 26.95 4.21
C ILE A 129 -19.34 26.07 4.86
N ASN A 130 -19.31 24.79 4.48
CA ASN A 130 -18.23 23.87 4.80
C ASN A 130 -17.90 23.02 3.58
N LEU A 131 -16.68 23.18 3.05
CA LEU A 131 -16.28 22.66 1.75
C LEU A 131 -14.90 22.01 1.82
N ALA A 132 -14.80 20.82 1.26
CA ALA A 132 -13.55 20.13 0.99
C ALA A 132 -13.23 20.18 -0.52
N TYR A 133 -11.94 20.22 -0.86
CA TYR A 133 -11.45 20.19 -2.23
C TYR A 133 -10.26 19.25 -2.39
N VAL A 134 -10.32 18.41 -3.42
CA VAL A 134 -9.29 17.45 -3.78
C VAL A 134 -8.64 17.85 -5.10
N GLN A 135 -7.32 17.83 -5.14
CA GLN A 135 -6.55 18.16 -6.34
C GLN A 135 -6.84 17.20 -7.48
N GLY A 136 -6.89 17.72 -8.71
CA GLY A 136 -7.29 16.90 -9.86
C GLY A 136 -6.24 15.88 -10.32
N ASP A 137 -4.96 16.12 -10.01
CA ASP A 137 -3.85 15.20 -10.29
C ASP A 137 -3.22 14.72 -8.98
N LYS A 138 -2.96 13.41 -8.87
CA LYS A 138 -2.34 12.80 -7.67
C LYS A 138 -1.01 13.43 -7.29
N LYS A 139 -0.20 13.85 -8.27
CA LYS A 139 1.11 14.50 -8.07
C LYS A 139 1.03 15.85 -7.36
N HIS A 140 -0.16 16.47 -7.31
CA HIS A 140 -0.41 17.70 -6.56
C HIS A 140 -1.11 17.43 -5.21
N SER A 141 -1.54 16.20 -4.94
CA SER A 141 -2.30 15.85 -3.75
C SER A 141 -1.42 15.24 -2.66
N ILE A 142 -1.71 15.57 -1.40
CA ILE A 142 -1.06 14.99 -0.21
C ILE A 142 -1.69 13.66 0.22
N MET A 143 -2.84 13.29 -0.33
CA MET A 143 -3.57 12.07 0.04
C MET A 143 -2.75 10.80 -0.24
N ALA A 144 -3.04 9.71 0.46
CA ALA A 144 -2.51 8.41 0.08
C ALA A 144 -3.09 7.96 -1.28
N ASN A 145 -2.44 7.02 -1.97
CA ASN A 145 -2.90 6.58 -3.29
C ASN A 145 -4.30 5.93 -3.25
N GLU A 146 -4.56 5.11 -2.23
CA GLU A 146 -5.83 4.40 -2.05
C GLU A 146 -6.97 5.39 -1.74
N ASP A 147 -6.74 6.29 -0.78
CA ASP A 147 -7.70 7.34 -0.42
C ASP A 147 -7.98 8.28 -1.58
N TYR A 148 -6.94 8.71 -2.31
CA TYR A 148 -7.10 9.56 -3.47
C TYR A 148 -7.98 8.89 -4.54
N ALA A 149 -7.75 7.60 -4.82
CA ALA A 149 -8.55 6.85 -5.78
C ALA A 149 -10.01 6.73 -5.34
N ARG A 150 -10.24 6.39 -4.06
CA ARG A 150 -11.58 6.30 -3.45
C ARG A 150 -12.33 7.62 -3.52
N VAL A 151 -11.74 8.70 -3.01
CA VAL A 151 -12.39 10.03 -2.95
C VAL A 151 -12.56 10.65 -4.34
N THR A 152 -11.62 10.45 -5.26
CA THR A 152 -11.77 10.89 -6.66
C THR A 152 -12.93 10.16 -7.34
N SER A 153 -13.06 8.85 -7.14
CA SER A 153 -14.18 8.08 -7.69
C SER A 153 -15.53 8.56 -7.15
N LYS A 154 -15.61 8.90 -5.85
CA LYS A 154 -16.80 9.52 -5.27
C LYS A 154 -17.04 10.92 -5.83
N SER A 155 -16.00 11.72 -6.02
CA SER A 155 -16.09 13.09 -6.56
C SER A 155 -16.48 13.15 -8.03
N ASP A 156 -16.08 12.17 -8.83
CA ASP A 156 -16.51 12.06 -10.23
C ASP A 156 -18.02 11.77 -10.33
N LYS A 157 -18.60 11.05 -9.36
CA LYS A 157 -20.03 10.70 -9.32
C LYS A 157 -20.91 11.73 -8.61
N PHE A 158 -20.46 12.21 -7.45
CA PHE A 158 -21.25 12.95 -6.48
C PHE A 158 -20.62 14.27 -6.06
N GLY A 159 -19.50 14.67 -6.67
CA GLY A 159 -18.85 15.94 -6.37
C GLY A 159 -19.76 17.13 -6.69
N GLY A 160 -19.83 18.09 -5.77
CA GLY A 160 -20.71 19.23 -5.87
C GLY A 160 -20.81 20.04 -4.58
N LEU A 161 -21.42 21.22 -4.69
CA LEU A 161 -21.78 22.03 -3.52
C LEU A 161 -23.27 21.86 -3.23
N TYR A 162 -23.57 21.18 -2.14
CA TYR A 162 -24.92 20.82 -1.73
C TYR A 162 -25.54 21.96 -0.91
N ILE A 163 -26.83 22.21 -1.09
CA ILE A 163 -27.58 23.14 -0.23
C ILE A 163 -28.55 22.34 0.61
N TYR A 164 -28.42 22.45 1.92
CA TYR A 164 -29.34 21.83 2.88
C TYR A 164 -30.09 22.92 3.61
N LYS A 165 -31.40 22.75 3.75
CA LYS A 165 -32.23 23.59 4.60
C LYS A 165 -32.88 22.73 5.66
N ASP A 166 -32.59 23.05 6.91
CA ASP A 166 -32.97 22.24 8.08
C ASP A 166 -32.54 20.77 7.94
N ASN A 167 -31.28 20.54 7.52
CA ASN A 167 -30.64 19.23 7.28
C ASN A 167 -31.27 18.37 6.15
N ILE A 168 -32.13 18.94 5.30
CA ILE A 168 -32.66 18.24 4.14
C ILE A 168 -32.14 18.91 2.86
N ARG A 169 -31.61 18.11 1.94
CA ARG A 169 -31.09 18.58 0.65
C ARG A 169 -32.18 19.26 -0.18
N ILE A 170 -31.82 20.36 -0.82
CA ILE A 170 -32.63 21.02 -1.85
C ILE A 170 -32.05 20.65 -3.22
N LEU A 171 -32.82 19.95 -4.05
CA LEU A 171 -32.43 19.65 -5.43
C LEU A 171 -32.53 20.91 -6.30
N PRO A 172 -31.80 21.02 -7.42
CA PRO A 172 -30.74 20.12 -7.90
C PRO A 172 -29.35 20.45 -7.30
N TYR A 173 -29.25 21.25 -6.24
CA TYR A 173 -27.95 21.66 -5.71
C TYR A 173 -27.16 20.46 -5.17
N GLY A 174 -25.87 20.40 -5.51
CA GLY A 174 -24.99 19.24 -5.29
C GLY A 174 -24.81 18.34 -6.51
N ASP A 175 -25.62 18.50 -7.55
CA ASP A 175 -25.40 17.83 -8.85
C ASP A 175 -24.38 18.62 -9.68
N SER A 176 -23.33 17.94 -10.15
CA SER A 176 -22.28 18.53 -10.98
C SER A 176 -22.77 19.01 -12.35
N ASP A 177 -23.91 18.49 -12.82
CA ASP A 177 -24.52 18.90 -14.09
C ASP A 177 -25.22 20.26 -13.98
N TYR A 178 -25.53 20.71 -12.77
CA TYR A 178 -26.22 21.96 -12.51
C TYR A 178 -25.26 23.08 -12.07
N ASP A 179 -24.67 23.79 -13.03
CA ASP A 179 -23.69 24.86 -12.77
C ASP A 179 -24.32 26.20 -12.35
N TYR A 180 -25.00 26.23 -11.20
CA TYR A 180 -25.70 27.42 -10.70
C TYR A 180 -24.78 28.57 -10.27
N LEU A 181 -23.50 28.28 -9.97
CA LEU A 181 -22.46 29.26 -9.63
C LEU A 181 -21.52 29.61 -10.80
N GLU A 182 -21.80 29.11 -12.00
CA GLU A 182 -20.96 29.33 -13.19
C GLU A 182 -19.48 28.95 -12.98
N ILE A 183 -19.19 27.92 -12.18
CA ILE A 183 -17.84 27.43 -11.87
C ILE A 183 -17.23 26.77 -13.13
N GLU A 184 -17.93 25.79 -13.72
CA GLU A 184 -17.44 25.08 -14.90
C GLU A 184 -17.43 25.99 -16.14
N LYS A 185 -18.44 26.88 -16.26
CA LYS A 185 -18.47 27.90 -17.32
C LYS A 185 -17.29 28.89 -17.22
N ARG A 186 -16.84 29.27 -16.03
CA ARG A 186 -15.65 30.12 -15.88
C ARG A 186 -14.37 29.38 -16.23
N ARG A 187 -14.30 28.09 -15.89
CA ARG A 187 -13.15 27.22 -16.18
C ARG A 187 -12.93 27.03 -17.67
N SER A 188 -14.00 26.90 -18.46
CA SER A 188 -13.89 26.81 -19.93
C SER A 188 -13.49 28.12 -20.61
N LYS A 189 -13.85 29.27 -20.01
CA LYS A 189 -13.54 30.60 -20.56
C LYS A 189 -12.15 31.14 -20.22
N HIS A 190 -11.52 30.67 -19.13
CA HIS A 190 -10.24 31.19 -18.64
C HIS A 190 -9.29 30.05 -18.25
N ALA A 191 -8.43 29.63 -19.19
CA ALA A 191 -7.35 28.69 -18.91
C ALA A 191 -6.25 29.38 -18.07
N GLY A 192 -6.38 29.34 -16.74
CA GLY A 192 -5.28 29.70 -15.82
C GLY A 192 -5.68 30.27 -14.46
N THR A 193 -6.84 30.94 -14.33
CA THR A 193 -7.27 31.58 -13.06
C THR A 193 -8.45 30.87 -12.40
N ALA A 194 -9.10 29.94 -13.09
CA ALA A 194 -10.23 29.17 -12.55
C ALA A 194 -9.73 27.88 -11.87
N PHE A 195 -9.63 27.93 -10.54
CA PHE A 195 -9.14 26.81 -9.73
C PHE A 195 -10.20 25.72 -9.47
N PHE A 196 -11.42 26.13 -9.06
CA PHE A 196 -12.46 25.20 -8.59
C PHE A 196 -13.16 24.44 -9.72
N SER A 197 -13.60 23.21 -9.41
CA SER A 197 -14.44 22.35 -10.25
C SER A 197 -15.39 21.54 -9.38
N TYR A 198 -16.66 21.36 -9.79
CA TYR A 198 -17.62 20.59 -8.99
C TYR A 198 -17.18 19.14 -8.81
N ARG A 199 -16.55 18.55 -9.82
CA ARG A 199 -16.02 17.17 -9.77
C ARG A 199 -14.79 16.99 -8.87
N ARG A 200 -14.36 18.07 -8.22
CA ARG A 200 -13.18 18.10 -7.33
C ARG A 200 -13.50 18.70 -5.97
N MET A 201 -14.75 19.13 -5.77
CA MET A 201 -15.19 19.72 -4.52
C MET A 201 -16.39 18.96 -3.98
N PHE A 202 -16.50 18.84 -2.67
CA PHE A 202 -17.69 18.29 -2.03
C PHE A 202 -17.88 19.00 -0.71
N GLY A 203 -19.08 19.54 -0.52
CA GLY A 203 -19.36 20.43 0.60
C GLY A 203 -20.81 20.81 0.70
N VAL A 204 -21.11 21.57 1.75
CA VAL A 204 -22.45 21.92 2.18
C VAL A 204 -22.58 23.42 2.41
N ILE A 205 -23.72 23.95 2.02
CA ILE A 205 -24.29 25.20 2.51
C ILE A 205 -25.45 24.85 3.44
N SER A 206 -25.35 25.29 4.69
CA SER A 206 -26.38 25.07 5.70
C SER A 206 -27.28 26.30 5.81
N LEU A 207 -28.57 26.09 5.56
CA LEU A 207 -29.63 27.08 5.70
C LEU A 207 -30.62 26.64 6.78
N SER A 208 -31.29 27.61 7.40
CA SER A 208 -32.38 27.36 8.33
C SER A 208 -33.66 28.04 7.87
N GLN A 209 -34.83 27.44 8.14
CA GLN A 209 -36.10 28.12 7.86
C GLN A 209 -36.25 29.41 8.69
N LYS A 210 -35.64 29.47 9.88
CA LYS A 210 -35.69 30.62 10.79
C LYS A 210 -34.97 31.84 10.21
N ASP A 211 -33.74 31.65 9.75
CA ASP A 211 -32.86 32.75 9.36
C ASP A 211 -32.95 33.04 7.85
N ASN A 212 -33.35 32.05 7.04
CA ASN A 212 -33.43 32.14 5.58
C ASN A 212 -34.87 32.02 5.04
N PHE A 213 -35.87 32.49 5.80
CA PHE A 213 -37.31 32.36 5.44
C PHE A 213 -37.69 32.99 4.09
N ARG A 214 -36.90 33.94 3.58
CA ARG A 214 -37.11 34.58 2.27
C ARG A 214 -36.61 33.75 1.10
N LEU A 215 -35.73 32.76 1.33
CA LEU A 215 -35.37 31.76 0.32
C LEU A 215 -36.52 30.76 0.19
N LYS A 216 -37.43 31.07 -0.72
CA LYS A 216 -38.63 30.27 -0.98
C LYS A 216 -38.32 29.12 -1.91
N GLU A 217 -38.61 27.91 -1.46
CA GLU A 217 -38.50 26.69 -2.25
C GLU A 217 -39.69 26.57 -3.22
N LYS A 218 -39.46 25.97 -4.39
CA LYS A 218 -40.56 25.58 -5.30
C LYS A 218 -41.35 24.42 -4.69
N ALA A 219 -42.58 24.20 -5.16
CA ALA A 219 -43.49 23.18 -4.62
C ALA A 219 -42.90 21.76 -4.61
N GLY A 220 -42.05 21.41 -5.58
CA GLY A 220 -41.35 20.11 -5.65
C GLY A 220 -39.97 20.08 -4.96
N ARG A 221 -39.56 21.15 -4.27
CA ARG A 221 -38.19 21.37 -3.77
C ARG A 221 -37.10 21.21 -4.85
N GLU A 222 -37.47 21.43 -6.11
CA GLU A 222 -36.59 21.53 -7.28
C GLU A 222 -36.06 22.96 -7.45
N GLY A 223 -35.38 23.41 -6.41
CA GLY A 223 -34.67 24.67 -6.35
C GLY A 223 -35.48 25.78 -5.69
N PHE A 224 -34.85 26.96 -5.63
CA PHE A 224 -35.49 28.17 -5.13
C PHE A 224 -36.26 28.90 -6.23
N ILE A 225 -37.25 29.71 -5.81
CA ILE A 225 -37.84 30.72 -6.68
C ILE A 225 -36.74 31.73 -7.04
N GLU A 226 -36.64 32.10 -8.33
CA GLU A 226 -35.62 33.03 -8.83
C GLU A 226 -35.91 34.49 -8.48
N ASP A 227 -35.96 34.78 -7.18
CA ASP A 227 -36.17 36.12 -6.63
C ASP A 227 -34.85 36.79 -6.20
N GLN A 228 -34.97 37.96 -5.57
CA GLN A 228 -33.80 38.72 -5.11
C GLN A 228 -33.03 37.98 -4.01
N ALA A 229 -33.68 37.18 -3.16
CA ALA A 229 -33.01 36.42 -2.12
C ALA A 229 -32.11 35.35 -2.74
N TYR A 230 -32.62 34.60 -3.72
CA TYR A 230 -31.81 33.61 -4.43
C TYR A 230 -30.66 34.24 -5.22
N LYS A 231 -30.89 35.38 -5.89
CA LYS A 231 -29.83 36.13 -6.58
C LYS A 231 -28.71 36.55 -5.63
N ASN A 232 -29.05 37.10 -4.47
CA ASN A 232 -28.05 37.48 -3.47
C ASN A 232 -27.21 36.27 -3.02
N LEU A 233 -27.84 35.14 -2.67
CA LEU A 233 -27.14 33.92 -2.27
C LEU A 233 -26.12 33.49 -3.34
N ARG A 234 -26.58 33.41 -4.60
CA ARG A 234 -25.75 33.00 -5.73
C ARG A 234 -24.58 33.94 -5.97
N ASP A 235 -24.81 35.25 -5.93
CA ASP A 235 -23.80 36.25 -6.26
C ASP A 235 -22.76 36.40 -5.13
N ILE A 236 -23.16 36.20 -3.86
CA ILE A 236 -22.25 36.09 -2.70
C ILE A 236 -21.31 34.90 -2.89
N LEU A 237 -21.85 33.71 -3.19
CA LEU A 237 -21.07 32.49 -3.39
C LEU A 237 -20.14 32.60 -4.61
N LYS A 238 -20.62 33.16 -5.72
CA LYS A 238 -19.77 33.44 -6.90
C LYS A 238 -18.57 34.31 -6.52
N ASN A 239 -18.80 35.40 -5.80
CA ASN A 239 -17.73 36.29 -5.34
C ASN A 239 -16.75 35.55 -4.41
N PHE A 240 -17.27 34.78 -3.45
CA PHE A 240 -16.46 33.97 -2.55
C PHE A 240 -15.47 33.07 -3.30
N PHE A 241 -15.94 32.25 -4.23
CA PHE A 241 -15.07 31.35 -5.00
C PHE A 241 -14.07 32.09 -5.90
N ILE A 242 -14.45 33.25 -6.46
CA ILE A 242 -13.55 34.07 -7.28
C ILE A 242 -12.41 34.63 -6.42
N GLN A 243 -12.74 35.23 -5.28
CA GLN A 243 -11.76 35.84 -4.38
C GLN A 243 -10.84 34.78 -3.77
N LEU A 244 -11.39 33.63 -3.36
CA LEU A 244 -10.58 32.55 -2.79
C LEU A 244 -9.55 32.02 -3.80
N ALA A 245 -9.95 31.84 -5.06
CA ALA A 245 -9.03 31.47 -6.13
C ALA A 245 -7.94 32.53 -6.35
N ALA A 246 -8.29 33.81 -6.29
CA ALA A 246 -7.34 34.90 -6.46
C ALA A 246 -6.34 35.02 -5.29
N ASP A 247 -6.78 34.76 -4.05
CA ASP A 247 -5.97 34.95 -2.85
C ASP A 247 -5.04 33.76 -2.55
N PHE A 248 -5.49 32.52 -2.86
CA PHE A 248 -4.76 31.30 -2.47
C PHE A 248 -4.23 30.48 -3.64
N PHE A 249 -4.88 30.51 -4.80
CA PHE A 249 -4.63 29.54 -5.87
C PHE A 249 -4.08 30.20 -7.14
N ARG A 250 -3.01 30.96 -6.98
CA ARG A 250 -2.25 31.58 -8.08
C ARG A 250 -0.85 30.98 -8.14
N ASP A 251 -0.40 30.67 -9.35
CA ASP A 251 0.95 30.13 -9.59
C ASP A 251 2.05 31.16 -9.35
N ASP A 252 1.73 32.46 -9.39
CA ASP A 252 2.67 33.53 -9.11
C ASP A 252 2.88 33.67 -7.60
N MET A 253 4.06 33.24 -7.12
CA MET A 253 4.47 33.38 -5.72
C MET A 253 4.49 34.84 -5.24
N LYS A 254 4.57 35.82 -6.15
CA LYS A 254 4.53 37.25 -5.82
C LYS A 254 3.12 37.80 -5.65
N ALA A 255 2.09 37.00 -5.89
CA ALA A 255 0.69 37.42 -5.76
C ALA A 255 0.27 37.69 -4.30
N GLY A 256 0.95 37.09 -3.33
CA GLY A 256 0.79 37.39 -1.91
C GLY A 256 1.18 36.23 -0.97
N PRO A 257 1.32 36.48 0.35
CA PRO A 257 1.79 35.48 1.32
C PRO A 257 0.90 34.23 1.42
N LYS A 258 -0.38 34.33 1.06
CA LYS A 258 -1.33 33.20 1.08
C LYS A 258 -1.14 32.27 -0.12
N ALA A 259 -0.96 32.83 -1.31
CA ALA A 259 -0.69 32.08 -2.53
C ALA A 259 0.69 31.39 -2.50
N GLU A 260 1.67 32.01 -1.85
CA GLU A 260 3.02 31.45 -1.68
C GLU A 260 3.01 30.08 -0.99
N VAL A 261 2.19 29.89 0.05
CA VAL A 261 2.11 28.62 0.78
C VAL A 261 1.62 27.49 -0.12
N TRP A 262 0.56 27.72 -0.89
CA TRP A 262 0.04 26.73 -1.85
C TRP A 262 1.06 26.43 -2.97
N ALA A 263 1.63 27.46 -3.57
CA ALA A 263 2.57 27.32 -4.69
C ALA A 263 3.85 26.60 -4.26
N THR A 264 4.39 26.91 -3.08
CA THR A 264 5.58 26.28 -2.52
C THR A 264 5.33 24.79 -2.29
N LYS A 265 4.23 24.44 -1.61
CA LYS A 265 3.92 23.04 -1.31
C LYS A 265 3.66 22.22 -2.58
N ARG A 266 2.94 22.80 -3.55
CA ARG A 266 2.69 22.16 -4.84
C ARG A 266 4.00 21.89 -5.60
N ASN A 267 4.94 22.83 -5.58
CA ASN A 267 6.24 22.66 -6.23
C ASN A 267 7.11 21.60 -5.53
N GLU A 268 7.06 21.53 -4.19
CA GLU A 268 7.70 20.48 -3.41
C GLU A 268 7.18 19.09 -3.83
N LEU A 269 5.86 18.89 -3.86
CA LEU A 269 5.23 17.63 -4.27
C LEU A 269 5.60 17.25 -5.72
N LEU A 270 5.58 18.21 -6.64
CA LEU A 270 5.99 18.01 -8.03
C LEU A 270 7.46 17.60 -8.15
N SER A 271 8.35 18.22 -7.36
CA SER A 271 9.77 17.92 -7.37
C SER A 271 10.04 16.50 -6.86
N SER A 272 9.38 16.11 -5.76
CA SER A 272 9.46 14.77 -5.18
C SER A 272 8.95 13.72 -6.17
N HIS A 273 7.81 13.96 -6.80
CA HIS A 273 7.24 13.04 -7.79
C HIS A 273 8.15 12.88 -9.02
N ARG A 274 8.72 13.97 -9.55
CA ARG A 274 9.69 13.90 -10.65
C ARG A 274 10.97 13.15 -10.27
N ALA A 275 11.44 13.29 -9.03
CA ALA A 275 12.59 12.55 -8.53
C ALA A 275 12.30 11.05 -8.45
N LEU A 276 11.14 10.66 -7.93
CA LEU A 276 10.67 9.26 -7.89
C LEU A 276 10.53 8.68 -9.31
N GLU A 277 9.87 9.40 -10.22
CA GLU A 277 9.68 8.95 -11.60
C GLU A 277 11.02 8.73 -12.32
N LYS A 278 12.00 9.63 -12.10
CA LYS A 278 13.35 9.48 -12.65
C LYS A 278 14.08 8.28 -12.05
N ARG A 279 13.97 8.07 -10.74
CA ARG A 279 14.53 6.90 -10.05
C ARG A 279 13.94 5.61 -10.59
N GLU A 280 12.63 5.53 -10.73
CA GLU A 280 11.92 4.36 -11.28
C GLU A 280 12.33 4.07 -12.72
N LYS A 281 12.42 5.09 -13.58
CA LYS A 281 12.92 4.94 -14.97
C LYS A 281 14.35 4.38 -14.99
N GLN A 282 15.23 4.90 -14.15
CA GLN A 282 16.61 4.40 -14.04
C GLN A 282 16.67 2.96 -13.52
N ALA A 283 15.91 2.65 -12.47
CA ALA A 283 15.79 1.31 -11.91
C ALA A 283 15.27 0.32 -12.95
N ARG A 284 14.27 0.70 -13.75
CA ARG A 284 13.71 -0.12 -14.84
C ARG A 284 14.75 -0.43 -15.91
N VAL A 285 15.53 0.56 -16.35
CA VAL A 285 16.60 0.34 -17.33
C VAL A 285 17.67 -0.61 -16.79
N LYS A 286 18.05 -0.48 -15.51
CA LYS A 286 19.01 -1.39 -14.87
C LYS A 286 18.44 -2.81 -14.72
N LYS A 287 17.17 -2.93 -14.33
CA LYS A 287 16.44 -4.20 -14.21
C LYS A 287 16.39 -4.96 -15.53
N ILE A 288 16.00 -4.29 -16.62
CA ILE A 288 15.94 -4.91 -17.96
C ILE A 288 17.32 -5.42 -18.40
N LYS A 289 18.40 -4.66 -18.17
CA LYS A 289 19.77 -5.09 -18.49
C LYS A 289 20.18 -6.33 -17.70
N PHE A 290 19.80 -6.38 -16.42
CA PHE A 290 20.07 -7.53 -15.56
C PHE A 290 19.28 -8.78 -16.00
N GLU A 291 17.98 -8.65 -16.25
CA GLU A 291 17.13 -9.73 -16.78
C GLU A 291 17.66 -10.28 -18.10
N THR A 292 18.07 -9.39 -19.01
CA THR A 292 18.66 -9.79 -20.30
C THR A 292 19.95 -10.60 -20.11
N ALA A 293 20.83 -10.17 -19.19
CA ALA A 293 22.06 -10.88 -18.87
C ALA A 293 21.79 -12.25 -18.23
N LEU A 294 20.79 -12.32 -17.34
CA LEU A 294 20.36 -13.55 -16.67
C LEU A 294 19.82 -14.58 -17.68
N ASN A 295 18.94 -14.14 -18.58
CA ASN A 295 18.36 -14.98 -19.63
C ASN A 295 19.43 -15.48 -20.59
N SER A 296 20.33 -14.60 -21.04
CA SER A 296 21.45 -14.99 -21.91
C SER A 296 22.35 -16.03 -21.24
N PHE A 297 22.60 -15.92 -19.93
CA PHE A 297 23.34 -16.95 -19.19
C PHE A 297 22.61 -18.30 -19.22
N PHE A 298 21.30 -18.33 -18.92
CA PHE A 298 20.54 -19.58 -18.90
C PHE A 298 20.42 -20.23 -20.29
N GLU A 299 20.25 -19.43 -21.35
CA GLU A 299 20.26 -19.90 -22.74
C GLU A 299 21.61 -20.53 -23.11
N ASN A 300 22.72 -19.84 -22.81
CA ASN A 300 24.07 -20.31 -23.13
C ASN A 300 24.45 -21.56 -22.30
N ASN A 301 24.04 -21.62 -21.04
CA ASN A 301 24.26 -22.77 -20.18
C ASN A 301 23.40 -23.98 -20.60
N GLY A 302 22.12 -23.76 -20.88
CA GLY A 302 21.17 -24.81 -21.29
C GLY A 302 21.48 -25.42 -22.65
N SER A 303 22.03 -24.64 -23.57
CA SER A 303 22.50 -25.12 -24.89
C SER A 303 23.88 -25.77 -24.87
N GLY A 304 24.60 -25.71 -23.74
CA GLY A 304 25.96 -26.23 -23.62
C GLY A 304 27.04 -25.40 -24.34
N LEU A 305 26.70 -24.21 -24.83
CA LEU A 305 27.65 -23.30 -25.51
C LEU A 305 28.86 -22.97 -24.64
N ILE A 306 28.65 -22.77 -23.33
CA ILE A 306 29.72 -22.47 -22.36
C ILE A 306 30.80 -23.57 -22.38
N GLU A 307 30.38 -24.84 -22.40
CA GLU A 307 31.31 -25.97 -22.44
C GLU A 307 31.98 -26.14 -23.80
N GLN A 308 31.25 -25.86 -24.88
CA GLN A 308 31.79 -25.91 -26.24
C GLN A 308 32.89 -24.87 -26.45
N ASP A 309 32.66 -23.63 -26.02
CA ASP A 309 33.62 -22.53 -26.13
C ASP A 309 34.89 -22.83 -25.32
N ILE A 310 34.74 -23.31 -24.09
CA ILE A 310 35.89 -23.71 -23.25
C ILE A 310 36.66 -24.88 -23.89
N ASN A 311 35.96 -25.89 -24.42
CA ASN A 311 36.62 -26.99 -25.14
C ASN A 311 37.35 -26.49 -26.40
N SER A 312 36.82 -25.50 -27.12
CA SER A 312 37.48 -24.90 -28.28
C SER A 312 38.79 -24.20 -27.90
N ILE A 313 38.80 -23.48 -26.78
CA ILE A 313 40.00 -22.84 -26.20
C ILE A 313 41.04 -23.92 -25.85
N LEU A 314 40.60 -25.02 -25.21
CA LEU A 314 41.48 -26.13 -24.84
C LEU A 314 42.07 -26.86 -26.07
N ILE A 315 41.28 -27.10 -27.12
CA ILE A 315 41.75 -27.74 -28.36
C ILE A 315 42.80 -26.87 -29.07
N ASN A 316 42.55 -25.56 -29.15
CA ASN A 316 43.53 -24.61 -29.69
C ASN A 316 44.82 -24.61 -28.85
N GLY A 317 44.67 -24.64 -27.52
CA GLY A 317 45.78 -24.80 -26.60
C GLY A 317 46.61 -26.07 -26.84
N GLU A 318 45.95 -27.22 -27.03
CA GLU A 318 46.60 -28.50 -27.32
C GLU A 318 47.38 -28.45 -28.64
N GLN A 319 46.83 -27.81 -29.68
CA GLN A 319 47.55 -27.57 -30.94
C GLN A 319 48.80 -26.70 -30.75
N LYS A 320 48.70 -25.63 -29.94
CA LYS A 320 49.85 -24.78 -29.60
C LYS A 320 50.94 -25.57 -28.88
N PHE A 321 50.58 -26.46 -27.94
CA PHE A 321 51.54 -27.34 -27.26
C PHE A 321 52.20 -28.33 -28.24
N ASN A 322 51.44 -28.93 -29.16
CA ASN A 322 51.99 -29.85 -30.17
C ASN A 322 53.01 -29.16 -31.11
N ASN A 323 52.83 -27.89 -31.42
CA ASN A 323 53.76 -27.12 -32.26
C ASN A 323 55.13 -26.87 -31.60
N VAL A 324 55.23 -27.01 -30.28
CA VAL A 324 56.51 -26.90 -29.55
C VAL A 324 57.51 -28.00 -29.97
N TYR A 325 57.01 -29.13 -30.51
CA TYR A 325 57.81 -30.26 -31.02
C TYR A 325 58.88 -29.85 -32.05
N SER A 326 58.65 -28.79 -32.82
CA SER A 326 59.56 -28.34 -33.87
C SER A 326 60.80 -27.59 -33.34
N ILE A 327 60.85 -27.26 -32.04
CA ILE A 327 61.87 -26.41 -31.43
C ILE A 327 63.00 -27.27 -30.86
N LYS A 328 64.19 -27.19 -31.48
CA LYS A 328 65.36 -27.99 -31.10
C LYS A 328 66.06 -27.57 -29.80
N ASN A 329 65.79 -26.36 -29.29
CA ASN A 329 66.46 -25.83 -28.10
C ASN A 329 65.59 -26.05 -26.84
N PRO A 330 66.06 -26.81 -25.82
CA PRO A 330 65.30 -27.14 -24.61
C PRO A 330 64.88 -25.93 -23.78
N ASP A 331 65.72 -24.89 -23.69
CA ASP A 331 65.42 -23.70 -22.90
C ASP A 331 64.32 -22.84 -23.56
N ILE A 332 64.37 -22.76 -24.90
CA ILE A 332 63.36 -22.06 -25.69
C ILE A 332 62.03 -22.83 -25.66
N ALA A 333 62.08 -24.16 -25.73
CA ALA A 333 60.91 -25.02 -25.59
C ALA A 333 60.27 -24.89 -24.20
N SER A 334 61.08 -24.87 -23.13
CA SER A 334 60.60 -24.66 -21.76
C SER A 334 59.88 -23.32 -21.61
N GLN A 335 60.46 -22.22 -22.10
CA GLN A 335 59.83 -20.90 -22.01
C GLN A 335 58.55 -20.84 -22.83
N LYS A 336 58.52 -21.48 -24.01
CA LYS A 336 57.33 -21.50 -24.86
C LYS A 336 56.15 -22.25 -24.23
N ILE A 337 56.41 -23.34 -23.51
CA ILE A 337 55.39 -24.09 -22.75
C ILE A 337 54.75 -23.19 -21.69
N ILE A 338 55.57 -22.42 -20.95
CA ILE A 338 55.09 -21.48 -19.93
C ILE A 338 54.23 -20.38 -20.58
N ASP A 339 54.69 -19.79 -21.68
CA ASP A 339 53.96 -18.72 -22.37
C ASP A 339 52.60 -19.23 -22.89
N ILE A 340 52.54 -20.46 -23.42
CA ILE A 340 51.31 -21.09 -23.88
C ILE A 340 50.36 -21.38 -22.70
N GLU A 341 50.89 -21.92 -21.59
CA GLU A 341 50.10 -22.14 -20.36
C GLU A 341 49.45 -20.84 -19.87
N SER A 342 50.24 -19.77 -19.77
CA SER A 342 49.77 -18.45 -19.35
C SER A 342 48.70 -17.90 -20.30
N GLN A 343 48.92 -18.01 -21.60
CA GLN A 343 47.97 -17.53 -22.61
C GLN A 343 46.61 -18.25 -22.54
N ILE A 344 46.61 -19.58 -22.43
CA ILE A 344 45.35 -20.36 -22.37
C ILE A 344 44.60 -20.06 -21.07
N ARG A 345 45.30 -19.96 -19.93
CA ARG A 345 44.70 -19.56 -18.65
C ARG A 345 44.06 -18.16 -18.74
N ASP A 346 44.70 -17.22 -19.44
CA ASP A 346 44.14 -15.89 -19.71
C ASP A 346 42.88 -15.94 -20.58
N GLU A 347 42.89 -16.72 -21.67
CA GLU A 347 41.74 -16.89 -22.57
C GLU A 347 40.52 -17.44 -21.81
N ILE A 348 40.72 -18.45 -20.93
CA ILE A 348 39.64 -18.99 -20.07
C ILE A 348 39.14 -17.95 -19.06
N ASN A 349 40.03 -17.20 -18.43
CA ASN A 349 39.63 -16.17 -17.46
C ASN A 349 38.84 -15.03 -18.10
N ILE A 350 39.22 -14.61 -19.31
CA ILE A 350 38.48 -13.60 -20.08
C ILE A 350 37.07 -14.13 -20.40
N TYR A 351 36.96 -15.37 -20.87
CA TYR A 351 35.67 -15.99 -21.17
C TYR A 351 34.79 -16.12 -19.91
N LYS A 352 35.38 -16.54 -18.78
CA LYS A 352 34.68 -16.59 -17.50
C LYS A 352 34.07 -15.23 -17.11
N ARG A 353 34.79 -14.14 -17.36
CA ARG A 353 34.29 -12.77 -17.10
C ARG A 353 33.13 -12.38 -18.00
N SER A 354 33.09 -12.84 -19.25
CA SER A 354 31.96 -12.54 -20.14
C SER A 354 30.68 -13.28 -19.78
N VAL A 355 30.78 -14.42 -19.08
CA VAL A 355 29.63 -15.23 -18.64
C VAL A 355 29.03 -14.73 -17.31
N LEU A 356 29.79 -13.98 -16.51
CA LEU A 356 29.35 -13.48 -15.21
C LEU A 356 28.24 -12.44 -15.34
N VAL A 357 27.09 -12.71 -14.73
CA VAL A 357 26.01 -11.74 -14.54
C VAL A 357 26.38 -10.79 -13.39
N PRO A 358 26.41 -9.46 -13.62
CA PRO A 358 26.66 -8.48 -12.56
C PRO A 358 25.60 -8.60 -11.46
N ALA A 359 26.01 -8.39 -10.20
CA ALA A 359 25.05 -8.32 -9.09
C ALA A 359 23.97 -7.24 -9.35
N PRO A 360 22.72 -7.49 -8.95
CA PRO A 360 21.65 -6.50 -9.08
C PRO A 360 22.01 -5.25 -8.27
N ARG A 361 21.93 -4.07 -8.89
CA ARG A 361 22.29 -2.78 -8.25
C ARG A 361 21.31 -1.69 -8.63
N GLY A 362 20.85 -0.92 -7.63
CA GLY A 362 19.97 0.22 -7.83
C GLY A 362 18.54 -0.14 -8.30
N PHE A 363 18.11 -1.37 -8.05
CA PHE A 363 16.72 -1.84 -8.13
C PHE A 363 16.57 -3.07 -7.22
N ILE A 364 15.35 -3.33 -6.75
CA ILE A 364 15.07 -4.43 -5.85
C ILE A 364 14.59 -5.65 -6.66
N ILE A 365 15.07 -6.84 -6.29
CA ILE A 365 14.69 -8.13 -6.88
C ILE A 365 13.60 -8.81 -6.02
N ARG A 366 12.47 -9.18 -6.65
CA ARG A 366 11.33 -9.84 -5.99
C ARG A 366 10.79 -11.00 -6.82
N GLY A 367 10.07 -11.91 -6.17
CA GLY A 367 9.34 -13.01 -6.80
C GLY A 367 10.25 -13.90 -7.65
N GLU A 368 9.76 -14.25 -8.84
CA GLU A 368 10.46 -15.09 -9.82
C GLU A 368 11.89 -14.62 -10.10
N LEU A 369 12.11 -13.31 -10.26
CA LEU A 369 13.46 -12.77 -10.55
C LEU A 369 14.48 -13.04 -9.43
N LYS A 370 14.04 -13.10 -8.17
CA LYS A 370 14.91 -13.45 -7.03
C LYS A 370 15.25 -14.94 -7.04
N GLU A 371 14.28 -15.77 -7.39
CA GLU A 371 14.48 -17.22 -7.54
C GLU A 371 15.40 -17.54 -8.72
N ASP A 372 15.23 -16.87 -9.85
CA ASP A 372 16.09 -17.02 -11.02
C ASP A 372 17.53 -16.60 -10.71
N TYR A 373 17.72 -15.48 -9.98
CA TYR A 373 19.06 -15.05 -9.56
C TYR A 373 19.72 -16.06 -8.61
N ASN A 374 18.98 -16.61 -7.64
CA ASN A 374 19.49 -17.66 -6.75
C ASN A 374 19.84 -18.93 -7.52
N THR A 375 19.05 -19.27 -8.55
CA THR A 375 19.31 -20.39 -9.44
C THR A 375 20.58 -20.16 -10.27
N TYR A 376 20.78 -18.94 -10.77
CA TYR A 376 22.03 -18.53 -11.42
C TYR A 376 23.24 -18.71 -10.50
N LEU A 377 23.17 -18.28 -9.23
CA LEU A 377 24.28 -18.43 -8.28
C LEU A 377 24.67 -19.90 -8.07
N LYS A 378 23.67 -20.79 -7.97
CA LYS A 378 23.90 -22.24 -7.89
C LYS A 378 24.51 -22.78 -9.19
N ALA A 379 23.92 -22.45 -10.33
CA ALA A 379 24.41 -22.90 -11.64
C ALA A 379 25.84 -22.42 -11.93
N MET A 380 26.20 -21.20 -11.52
CA MET A 380 27.57 -20.68 -11.65
C MET A 380 28.55 -21.46 -10.77
N THR A 381 28.14 -21.83 -9.55
CA THR A 381 28.94 -22.68 -8.64
C THR A 381 29.15 -24.07 -9.24
N GLU A 382 28.10 -24.64 -9.84
CA GLU A 382 28.18 -25.92 -10.55
C GLU A 382 29.11 -25.84 -11.78
N LEU A 383 28.99 -24.80 -12.61
CA LEU A 383 29.88 -24.57 -13.76
C LEU A 383 31.35 -24.42 -13.35
N GLU A 384 31.63 -23.80 -12.20
CA GLU A 384 32.97 -23.71 -11.65
C GLU A 384 33.57 -25.11 -11.46
N THR A 385 32.81 -26.01 -10.83
CA THR A 385 33.25 -27.38 -10.53
C THR A 385 33.22 -28.32 -11.73
N ARG A 386 32.26 -28.14 -12.66
CA ARG A 386 32.04 -29.05 -13.80
C ARG A 386 32.86 -28.68 -15.03
N CYS A 387 33.13 -27.38 -15.23
CA CYS A 387 33.71 -26.89 -16.48
C CYS A 387 35.03 -26.13 -16.25
N PHE A 388 35.01 -25.05 -15.48
CA PHE A 388 36.19 -24.18 -15.34
C PHE A 388 37.36 -24.87 -14.61
N GLN A 389 37.10 -25.51 -13.46
CA GLN A 389 38.15 -26.21 -12.72
C GLN A 389 38.72 -27.41 -13.50
N PRO A 390 37.90 -28.31 -14.09
CA PRO A 390 38.41 -29.38 -14.94
C PRO A 390 39.18 -28.89 -16.18
N ALA A 391 38.82 -27.74 -16.75
CA ALA A 391 39.56 -27.13 -17.85
C ALA A 391 40.97 -26.70 -17.40
N ILE A 392 41.10 -26.10 -16.22
CA ILE A 392 42.40 -25.76 -15.62
C ILE A 392 43.21 -27.03 -15.35
N ASP A 393 42.60 -28.06 -14.75
CA ASP A 393 43.26 -29.34 -14.48
C ASP A 393 43.74 -30.03 -15.78
N ARG A 394 42.99 -29.85 -16.89
CA ARG A 394 43.37 -30.38 -18.20
C ARG A 394 44.58 -29.65 -18.78
N ILE A 395 44.69 -28.33 -18.57
CA ILE A 395 45.90 -27.57 -18.93
C ILE A 395 47.09 -28.11 -18.15
N ASP A 396 46.94 -28.33 -16.84
CA ASP A 396 48.01 -28.87 -16.01
C ASP A 396 48.48 -30.25 -16.50
N LYS A 397 47.56 -31.13 -16.90
CA LYS A 397 47.90 -32.44 -17.52
C LYS A 397 48.60 -32.30 -18.87
N LEU A 398 48.21 -31.34 -19.71
CA LEU A 398 48.87 -31.09 -21.00
C LEU A 398 50.30 -30.61 -20.80
N VAL A 399 50.52 -29.73 -19.82
CA VAL A 399 51.86 -29.25 -19.46
C VAL A 399 52.71 -30.39 -18.90
N GLU A 400 52.17 -31.23 -18.00
CA GLU A 400 52.91 -32.40 -17.49
C GLU A 400 53.27 -33.40 -18.58
N ARG A 401 52.35 -33.67 -19.52
CA ARG A 401 52.61 -34.53 -20.68
C ARG A 401 53.75 -33.95 -21.52
N ALA A 402 53.69 -32.67 -21.85
CA ALA A 402 54.77 -31.99 -22.58
C ALA A 402 56.11 -32.10 -21.83
N ILE A 403 56.15 -31.86 -20.51
CA ILE A 403 57.40 -31.94 -19.74
C ILE A 403 57.99 -33.36 -19.77
N ASN A 404 57.15 -34.39 -19.59
CA ASN A 404 57.58 -35.79 -19.54
C ASN A 404 58.03 -36.32 -20.91
N ASP A 405 57.23 -36.07 -21.96
CA ASP A 405 57.52 -36.54 -23.32
C ASP A 405 58.81 -35.91 -23.88
N TYR A 406 59.15 -34.69 -23.44
CA TYR A 406 60.31 -33.94 -23.94
C TYR A 406 61.53 -33.98 -23.00
N GLN A 407 61.48 -34.72 -21.87
CA GLN A 407 62.53 -34.78 -20.84
C GLN A 407 63.09 -33.40 -20.42
N ILE A 408 62.25 -32.37 -20.43
CA ILE A 408 62.68 -31.00 -20.13
C ILE A 408 62.82 -30.87 -18.61
N LYS A 409 64.02 -30.52 -18.14
CA LYS A 409 64.24 -30.17 -16.73
C LYS A 409 63.70 -28.77 -16.43
N ILE A 410 62.38 -28.64 -16.29
CA ILE A 410 61.77 -27.43 -15.77
C ILE A 410 61.87 -27.44 -14.24
N SER A 411 62.48 -26.40 -13.66
CA SER A 411 62.46 -26.22 -12.20
C SER A 411 61.01 -25.95 -11.74
N LYS A 412 60.45 -26.83 -10.90
CA LYS A 412 59.11 -26.65 -10.29
C LYS A 412 58.97 -25.28 -9.61
N ARG A 413 60.07 -24.74 -9.06
CA ARG A 413 60.13 -23.40 -8.46
C ARG A 413 59.92 -22.30 -9.50
N LYS A 414 60.56 -22.40 -10.67
CA LYS A 414 60.41 -21.41 -11.76
C LYS A 414 58.98 -21.38 -12.33
N ARG A 415 58.35 -22.55 -12.44
CA ARG A 415 56.93 -22.66 -12.86
C ARG A 415 55.97 -22.08 -11.81
N LEU A 416 56.18 -22.37 -10.52
CA LEU A 416 55.39 -21.79 -9.44
C LEU A 416 55.56 -20.26 -9.39
N GLU A 417 56.79 -19.77 -9.51
CA GLU A 417 57.12 -18.34 -9.53
C GLU A 417 56.40 -17.63 -10.68
N GLN A 418 56.44 -18.20 -11.89
CA GLN A 418 55.72 -17.64 -13.04
C GLN A 418 54.19 -17.73 -12.93
N ALA A 419 53.64 -18.78 -12.31
CA ALA A 419 52.20 -18.88 -12.05
C ALA A 419 51.74 -17.83 -11.02
N VAL A 420 52.51 -17.63 -9.94
CA VAL A 420 52.25 -16.60 -8.94
C VAL A 420 52.42 -15.21 -9.54
N ASP A 421 53.44 -14.99 -10.37
CA ASP A 421 53.65 -13.73 -11.08
C ASP A 421 52.49 -13.45 -12.04
N PHE A 422 52.02 -14.45 -12.78
CA PHE A 422 50.86 -14.31 -13.66
C PHE A 422 49.59 -13.93 -12.89
N ILE A 423 49.26 -14.65 -11.80
CA ILE A 423 48.13 -14.31 -10.93
C ILE A 423 48.28 -12.90 -10.36
N SER A 424 49.49 -12.53 -9.94
CA SER A 424 49.78 -11.21 -9.37
C SER A 424 49.65 -10.09 -10.40
N VAL A 425 50.14 -10.30 -11.62
CA VAL A 425 50.02 -9.36 -12.74
C VAL A 425 48.57 -9.17 -13.12
N GLU A 426 47.80 -10.25 -13.21
CA GLU A 426 46.39 -10.20 -13.58
C GLU A 426 45.54 -9.54 -12.48
N ALA A 427 45.77 -9.88 -11.21
CA ALA A 427 45.14 -9.21 -10.07
C ALA A 427 45.47 -7.70 -10.03
N LYS A 428 46.72 -7.32 -10.35
CA LYS A 428 47.11 -5.91 -10.47
C LYS A 428 46.44 -5.24 -11.66
N LYS A 429 46.39 -5.89 -12.82
CA LYS A 429 45.78 -5.36 -14.04
C LYS A 429 44.31 -5.03 -13.83
N ILE A 430 43.54 -5.93 -13.23
CA ILE A 430 42.13 -5.70 -12.87
C ILE A 430 41.99 -4.47 -11.97
N ASN A 431 42.81 -4.38 -10.93
CA ASN A 431 42.77 -3.26 -9.99
C ASN A 431 43.21 -1.94 -10.65
N ILE A 432 44.18 -1.97 -11.57
CA ILE A 432 44.61 -0.81 -12.35
C ILE A 432 43.50 -0.34 -13.30
N GLU A 433 42.84 -1.26 -14.00
CA GLU A 433 41.70 -0.95 -14.87
C GLU A 433 40.54 -0.37 -14.06
N LYS A 434 40.16 -0.99 -12.93
CA LYS A 434 39.13 -0.47 -12.02
C LYS A 434 39.51 0.90 -11.44
N ARG A 435 40.78 1.09 -11.08
CA ARG A 435 41.29 2.39 -10.64
C ARG A 435 41.16 3.44 -11.74
N LYS A 436 41.55 3.11 -12.98
CA LYS A 436 41.44 4.01 -14.14
C LYS A 436 39.99 4.38 -14.43
N SER A 437 39.07 3.41 -14.43
CA SER A 437 37.63 3.66 -14.58
C SER A 437 37.08 4.54 -13.46
N THR A 438 37.48 4.29 -12.21
CA THR A 438 37.06 5.10 -11.06
C THR A 438 37.57 6.54 -11.17
N GLN A 439 38.84 6.72 -11.53
CA GLN A 439 39.42 8.05 -11.77
C GLN A 439 38.71 8.78 -12.90
N GLN A 440 38.36 8.08 -13.99
CA GLN A 440 37.60 8.69 -15.09
C GLN A 440 36.23 9.18 -14.63
N VAL A 441 35.51 8.40 -13.81
CA VAL A 441 34.22 8.83 -13.24
C VAL A 441 34.39 10.07 -12.36
N VAL A 442 35.43 10.14 -11.53
CA VAL A 442 35.73 11.32 -10.71
C VAL A 442 36.05 12.54 -11.57
N LEU A 443 36.83 12.38 -12.65
CA LEU A 443 37.11 13.45 -13.60
C LEU A 443 35.83 13.95 -14.30
N ASP A 444 34.94 13.04 -14.69
CA ASP A 444 33.66 13.39 -15.31
C ASP A 444 32.73 14.12 -14.33
N ILE A 445 32.71 13.71 -13.05
CA ILE A 445 31.98 14.41 -11.98
C ILE A 445 32.55 15.82 -11.81
N ASN A 446 33.87 15.96 -11.66
CA ASN A 446 34.53 17.26 -11.55
C ASN A 446 34.21 18.18 -12.73
N LYS A 447 34.20 17.63 -13.96
CA LYS A 447 33.83 18.38 -15.17
C LYS A 447 32.39 18.89 -15.08
N ARG A 448 31.43 18.02 -14.73
CA ARG A 448 30.01 18.39 -14.61
C ARG A 448 29.77 19.42 -13.51
N VAL A 449 30.42 19.29 -12.36
CA VAL A 449 30.34 20.28 -11.27
C VAL A 449 30.88 21.63 -11.75
N LYS A 450 32.02 21.65 -12.46
CA LYS A 450 32.60 22.87 -13.01
C LYS A 450 31.72 23.53 -14.07
N GLU A 451 31.09 22.75 -14.94
CA GLU A 451 30.14 23.25 -15.95
C GLU A 451 28.91 23.86 -15.27
N LEU A 452 28.31 23.17 -14.29
CA LEU A 452 27.15 23.66 -13.53
C LEU A 452 27.49 24.94 -12.76
N THR A 453 28.60 24.97 -12.02
CA THR A 453 29.02 26.18 -11.28
C THR A 453 29.22 27.37 -12.23
N SER A 454 29.86 27.15 -13.38
CA SER A 454 30.02 28.19 -14.40
C SER A 454 28.67 28.68 -14.92
N GLU A 455 27.74 27.77 -15.23
CA GLU A 455 26.39 28.10 -15.71
C GLU A 455 25.62 28.94 -14.69
N LEU A 456 25.61 28.54 -13.41
CA LEU A 456 24.95 29.29 -12.33
C LEU A 456 25.57 30.68 -12.15
N MET A 457 26.90 30.80 -12.22
CA MET A 457 27.58 32.10 -12.12
C MET A 457 27.28 33.01 -13.33
N ILE A 458 27.21 32.44 -14.53
CA ILE A 458 26.82 33.18 -15.74
C ILE A 458 25.38 33.67 -15.63
N ASP A 459 24.46 32.81 -15.16
CA ASP A 459 23.06 33.19 -14.95
C ASP A 459 22.95 34.34 -13.94
N LEU A 460 23.66 34.27 -12.81
CA LEU A 460 23.71 35.35 -11.84
C LEU A 460 24.26 36.65 -12.44
N ASP A 461 25.37 36.61 -13.18
CA ASP A 461 25.94 37.81 -13.82
C ASP A 461 24.97 38.42 -14.85
N ASN A 462 24.30 37.58 -15.64
CA ASN A 462 23.29 38.03 -16.60
C ASN A 462 22.11 38.71 -15.89
N GLN A 463 21.61 38.13 -14.79
CA GLN A 463 20.53 38.74 -14.01
C GLN A 463 20.97 40.07 -13.39
N ILE A 464 22.19 40.15 -12.83
CA ILE A 464 22.76 41.40 -12.34
C ILE A 464 22.85 42.45 -13.47
N ARG A 465 23.25 42.05 -14.68
CA ARG A 465 23.29 42.96 -15.85
C ARG A 465 21.90 43.45 -16.24
N ILE A 466 20.90 42.56 -16.30
CA ILE A 466 19.50 42.92 -16.59
C ILE A 466 18.98 43.91 -15.55
N VAL A 467 19.21 43.65 -14.27
CA VAL A 467 18.80 44.54 -13.17
C VAL A 467 19.50 45.90 -13.25
N LYS A 468 20.80 45.93 -13.58
CA LYS A 468 21.55 47.17 -13.81
C LYS A 468 21.05 47.94 -15.03
N ASP A 469 20.64 47.26 -16.08
CA ASP A 469 20.09 47.89 -17.27
C ASP A 469 18.72 48.51 -16.98
N LYS A 470 17.84 47.77 -16.28
CA LYS A 470 16.58 48.30 -15.74
C LYS A 470 16.82 49.56 -14.91
N PHE A 471 17.85 49.56 -14.06
CA PHE A 471 18.21 50.73 -13.25
C PHE A 471 18.56 51.97 -14.09
N LYS A 472 19.27 51.82 -15.22
CA LYS A 472 19.61 52.93 -16.12
C LYS A 472 18.39 53.58 -16.78
N HIS A 473 17.33 52.80 -16.98
CA HIS A 473 16.08 53.26 -17.59
C HIS A 473 15.06 53.81 -16.59
N ILE A 474 15.38 53.80 -15.29
CA ILE A 474 14.58 54.51 -14.29
C ILE A 474 14.89 56.00 -14.42
N SER A 475 14.00 56.74 -15.08
CA SER A 475 14.11 58.18 -15.26
C SER A 475 14.15 58.89 -13.91
N VAL A 476 15.25 59.60 -13.64
CA VAL A 476 15.46 60.42 -12.42
C VAL A 476 14.73 61.78 -12.51
N GLU A 477 13.99 62.04 -13.60
CA GLU A 477 13.53 63.39 -13.96
C GLU A 477 12.20 63.84 -13.31
N ASN A 478 11.49 62.99 -12.56
CA ASN A 478 10.27 63.40 -11.83
C ASN A 478 10.43 63.23 -10.31
N GLU A 479 11.02 64.24 -9.68
CA GLU A 479 11.08 64.42 -8.23
C GLU A 479 9.68 64.76 -7.67
N SER A 480 9.01 63.78 -7.05
CA SER A 480 8.13 64.01 -5.89
C SER A 480 7.61 62.71 -5.25
N ASP A 481 7.41 61.63 -6.02
CA ASP A 481 6.71 60.42 -5.53
C ASP A 481 7.46 59.09 -5.75
N LEU A 482 8.72 59.10 -6.19
CA LEU A 482 9.47 57.84 -6.37
C LEU A 482 10.14 57.40 -5.07
N ASP A 483 9.56 56.40 -4.38
CA ASP A 483 10.21 55.75 -3.25
C ASP A 483 11.41 54.90 -3.73
N LEU A 484 12.58 55.55 -3.77
CA LEU A 484 13.86 54.95 -4.13
C LEU A 484 14.21 53.74 -3.26
N VAL A 485 13.74 53.70 -2.01
CA VAL A 485 13.98 52.57 -1.11
C VAL A 485 13.18 51.36 -1.57
N THR A 486 11.90 51.55 -1.90
CA THR A 486 11.04 50.49 -2.43
C THR A 486 11.60 49.94 -3.75
N LYS A 487 11.99 50.80 -4.69
CA LYS A 487 12.54 50.35 -5.98
C LYS A 487 13.90 49.64 -5.85
N ARG A 488 14.77 50.11 -4.95
CA ARG A 488 16.03 49.42 -4.60
C ARG A 488 15.74 48.04 -4.03
N ASN A 489 14.79 47.93 -3.10
CA ASN A 489 14.45 46.66 -2.47
C ASN A 489 13.86 45.67 -3.49
N GLU A 490 13.05 46.12 -4.46
CA GLU A 490 12.56 45.28 -5.57
C GLU A 490 13.69 44.73 -6.44
N LEU A 491 14.61 45.60 -6.89
CA LEU A 491 15.75 45.20 -7.73
C LEU A 491 16.72 44.30 -6.97
N ALA A 492 16.94 44.57 -5.67
CA ALA A 492 17.74 43.72 -4.80
C ALA A 492 17.10 42.35 -4.58
N ALA A 493 15.77 42.29 -4.45
CA ALA A 493 15.03 41.03 -4.31
C ALA A 493 15.16 40.16 -5.58
N GLU A 494 15.16 40.74 -6.79
CA GLU A 494 15.40 39.98 -8.03
C GLU A 494 16.77 39.30 -8.04
N ILE A 495 17.84 40.01 -7.63
CA ILE A 495 19.19 39.45 -7.55
C ILE A 495 19.29 38.41 -6.43
N THR A 496 18.71 38.71 -5.27
CA THR A 496 18.76 37.84 -4.08
C THR A 496 18.07 36.51 -4.36
N ALA A 497 16.91 36.52 -5.02
CA ALA A 497 16.19 35.30 -5.37
C ALA A 497 17.01 34.36 -6.29
N VAL A 498 17.72 34.91 -7.28
CA VAL A 498 18.60 34.13 -8.17
C VAL A 498 19.82 33.63 -7.40
N SER A 499 20.40 34.47 -6.53
CA SER A 499 21.51 34.09 -5.67
C SER A 499 21.13 32.93 -4.74
N GLU A 500 20.00 33.02 -4.04
CA GLU A 500 19.49 31.97 -3.15
C GLU A 500 19.20 30.68 -3.92
N ARG A 501 18.58 30.77 -5.10
CA ARG A 501 18.38 29.62 -5.98
C ARG A 501 19.71 28.94 -6.31
N ASN A 502 20.73 29.71 -6.70
CA ASN A 502 22.03 29.17 -7.07
C ASN A 502 22.73 28.53 -5.86
N THR A 503 22.69 29.19 -4.69
CA THR A 503 23.22 28.64 -3.43
C THR A 503 22.52 27.34 -3.07
N ASN A 504 21.19 27.28 -3.14
CA ASN A 504 20.43 26.05 -2.85
C ASN A 504 20.80 24.89 -3.78
N VAL A 505 21.04 25.17 -5.07
CA VAL A 505 21.51 24.15 -6.03
C VAL A 505 22.92 23.69 -5.68
N LEU A 506 23.82 24.60 -5.34
CA LEU A 506 25.19 24.26 -4.93
C LEU A 506 25.22 23.46 -3.64
N ASP A 507 24.44 23.85 -2.63
CA ASP A 507 24.31 23.12 -1.36
C ASP A 507 23.76 21.71 -1.58
N ALA A 508 22.82 21.52 -2.52
CA ALA A 508 22.34 20.19 -2.88
C ALA A 508 23.45 19.32 -3.49
N VAL A 509 24.31 19.90 -4.33
CA VAL A 509 25.48 19.20 -4.90
C VAL A 509 26.51 18.89 -3.81
N ILE A 510 26.79 19.83 -2.90
CA ILE A 510 27.69 19.64 -1.76
C ILE A 510 27.21 18.46 -0.91
N ARG A 511 25.95 18.46 -0.48
CA ARG A 511 25.37 17.35 0.30
C ARG A 511 25.45 16.01 -0.43
N GLN A 512 25.28 15.98 -1.75
CA GLN A 512 25.43 14.74 -2.53
C GLN A 512 26.88 14.23 -2.54
N LEU A 513 27.86 15.12 -2.59
CA LEU A 513 29.28 14.77 -2.54
C LEU A 513 29.72 14.37 -1.13
N GLU A 514 29.22 15.04 -0.10
CA GLU A 514 29.43 14.69 1.31
C GLU A 514 28.76 13.37 1.69
N GLY A 515 27.65 13.02 1.04
CA GLY A 515 26.95 11.75 1.22
C GLY A 515 27.69 10.51 0.70
N ILE A 516 28.86 10.68 0.08
CA ILE A 516 29.74 9.59 -0.34
C ILE A 516 30.52 9.08 0.88
N TYR A 517 30.08 7.96 1.44
CA TYR A 517 30.64 7.35 2.64
C TYR A 517 31.37 6.05 2.31
N TRP A 518 32.60 5.91 2.82
CA TRP A 518 33.34 4.65 2.82
C TRP A 518 34.09 4.51 4.14
N GLU A 519 33.63 3.61 5.01
CA GLU A 519 34.33 3.28 6.26
C GLU A 519 34.55 1.78 6.34
N LYS A 520 35.58 1.38 7.10
CA LYS A 520 35.86 -0.03 7.36
C LYS A 520 35.17 -0.46 8.65
N ASP A 521 34.49 -1.60 8.62
CA ASP A 521 33.99 -2.25 9.84
C ASP A 521 35.15 -2.89 10.64
N GLU A 522 34.82 -3.43 11.82
CA GLU A 522 35.76 -4.17 12.68
C GLU A 522 36.40 -5.39 11.98
N ASN A 523 35.76 -5.90 10.92
CA ASN A 523 36.19 -7.03 10.10
C ASN A 523 36.95 -6.60 8.82
N ASN A 524 37.30 -5.30 8.70
CA ASN A 524 38.03 -4.71 7.58
C ASN A 524 37.27 -4.78 6.22
N ASN A 525 35.94 -4.90 6.25
CA ASN A 525 35.06 -4.74 5.09
C ASN A 525 34.66 -3.27 4.91
N TYR A 526 34.53 -2.82 3.67
CA TYR A 526 34.08 -1.46 3.38
C TYR A 526 32.54 -1.38 3.41
N ILE A 527 32.01 -0.52 4.28
CA ILE A 527 30.62 -0.09 4.29
C ILE A 527 30.49 1.12 3.35
N THR A 528 29.58 1.02 2.38
CA THR A 528 29.30 2.11 1.44
C THR A 528 27.90 2.67 1.63
N SER A 529 27.67 3.92 1.19
CA SER A 529 26.32 4.51 1.19
C SER A 529 25.30 3.66 0.43
N GLU A 530 25.74 2.92 -0.61
CA GLU A 530 24.89 2.01 -1.39
C GLU A 530 24.34 0.87 -0.51
N GLN A 531 25.20 0.22 0.29
CA GLN A 531 24.79 -0.85 1.20
C GLN A 531 23.82 -0.37 2.28
N ILE A 532 24.02 0.84 2.81
CA ILE A 532 23.10 1.44 3.78
C ILE A 532 21.74 1.69 3.13
N THR A 533 21.71 2.24 1.92
CA THR A 533 20.44 2.48 1.21
C THR A 533 19.73 1.20 0.79
N ASP A 534 20.47 0.15 0.44
CA ASP A 534 19.89 -1.15 0.10
C ASP A 534 19.31 -1.83 1.34
N ALA A 535 20.00 -1.77 2.48
CA ALA A 535 19.49 -2.29 3.75
C ALA A 535 18.22 -1.57 4.22
N LEU A 536 18.19 -0.24 4.16
CA LEU A 536 16.98 0.56 4.45
C LEU A 536 15.84 0.25 3.47
N GLY A 537 16.18 0.01 2.19
CA GLY A 537 15.21 -0.40 1.18
C GLY A 537 14.57 -1.75 1.48
N GLU A 538 15.37 -2.73 1.91
CA GLU A 538 14.89 -4.06 2.30
C GLU A 538 14.03 -3.99 3.57
N GLU A 539 14.40 -3.17 4.56
CA GLU A 539 13.59 -2.99 5.77
C GLU A 539 12.23 -2.32 5.47
N LEU A 540 12.22 -1.26 4.66
CA LEU A 540 10.98 -0.60 4.21
C LEU A 540 10.06 -1.57 3.45
N GLU A 541 10.64 -2.51 2.73
CA GLU A 541 9.93 -3.52 1.96
C GLU A 541 9.26 -4.55 2.85
N VAL A 542 9.99 -5.08 3.84
CA VAL A 542 9.44 -5.99 4.85
C VAL A 542 8.27 -5.33 5.60
N LEU A 543 8.41 -4.05 5.94
CA LEU A 543 7.34 -3.28 6.58
C LEU A 543 6.10 -3.15 5.67
N ARG A 544 6.31 -2.90 4.38
CA ARG A 544 5.21 -2.74 3.42
C ARG A 544 4.44 -4.04 3.20
N ASP A 545 5.14 -5.16 3.08
CA ASP A 545 4.51 -6.47 2.91
C ASP A 545 3.69 -6.86 4.16
N ARG A 546 4.19 -6.51 5.36
CA ARG A 546 3.44 -6.66 6.61
C ARG A 546 2.15 -5.82 6.63
N ILE A 547 2.22 -4.57 6.19
CA ILE A 547 1.03 -3.68 6.09
C ILE A 547 0.01 -4.26 5.11
N HIS A 548 0.45 -4.75 3.94
CA HIS A 548 -0.47 -5.37 2.98
C HIS A 548 -1.18 -6.59 3.56
N ALA A 549 -0.43 -7.47 4.25
CA ALA A 549 -1.02 -8.62 4.94
C ALA A 549 -2.03 -8.18 6.01
N ASP A 550 -1.73 -7.14 6.79
CA ASP A 550 -2.63 -6.58 7.81
C ASP A 550 -3.91 -6.00 7.19
N VAL A 551 -3.81 -5.31 6.05
CA VAL A 551 -4.96 -4.76 5.30
C VAL A 551 -5.82 -5.88 4.75
N GLU A 552 -5.25 -6.90 4.13
CA GLU A 552 -5.99 -8.08 3.64
C GLU A 552 -6.71 -8.79 4.80
N LEU A 553 -6.06 -8.96 5.94
CA LEU A 553 -6.66 -9.49 7.17
C LEU A 553 -7.81 -8.60 7.68
N SER A 554 -7.67 -7.29 7.60
CA SER A 554 -8.70 -6.32 7.99
C SER A 554 -9.91 -6.37 7.06
N GLN A 555 -9.69 -6.40 5.74
CA GLN A 555 -10.72 -6.54 4.70
C GLN A 555 -11.47 -7.87 4.83
N LEU A 556 -10.75 -8.97 5.09
CA LEU A 556 -11.36 -10.25 5.40
C LEU A 556 -12.19 -10.17 6.70
N GLY A 557 -11.71 -9.45 7.72
CA GLY A 557 -12.48 -9.20 8.94
C GLY A 557 -13.78 -8.42 8.71
N LEU A 558 -13.74 -7.39 7.85
CA LEU A 558 -14.89 -6.61 7.41
C LEU A 558 -15.87 -7.45 6.59
N ALA A 559 -15.37 -8.20 5.59
CA ALA A 559 -16.17 -9.10 4.77
C ALA A 559 -16.85 -10.18 5.62
N VAL A 560 -16.13 -10.75 6.60
CA VAL A 560 -16.72 -11.69 7.56
C VAL A 560 -17.79 -11.02 8.42
N SER A 561 -17.63 -9.74 8.81
CA SER A 561 -18.65 -8.99 9.54
C SER A 561 -19.94 -8.76 8.71
N ILE A 562 -19.79 -8.37 7.44
CA ILE A 562 -20.91 -8.16 6.51
C ILE A 562 -21.62 -9.49 6.24
N ILE A 563 -20.87 -10.54 5.87
CA ILE A 563 -21.41 -11.89 5.67
C ILE A 563 -22.11 -12.35 6.94
N HIS A 564 -21.55 -12.11 8.12
CA HIS A 564 -22.18 -12.48 9.38
C HIS A 564 -23.48 -11.73 9.64
N HIS A 565 -23.57 -10.44 9.30
CA HIS A 565 -24.80 -9.67 9.42
C HIS A 565 -25.91 -10.20 8.50
N GLU A 566 -25.56 -10.44 7.23
CA GLU A 566 -26.47 -11.04 6.24
C GLU A 566 -26.90 -12.45 6.64
N PHE A 567 -25.97 -13.27 7.14
CA PHE A 567 -26.26 -14.63 7.59
C PHE A 567 -27.16 -14.65 8.83
N ASN A 568 -26.95 -13.75 9.79
CA ASN A 568 -27.87 -13.61 10.92
C ASN A 568 -29.27 -13.15 10.46
N SER A 569 -29.34 -12.37 9.38
CA SER A 569 -30.60 -11.98 8.76
C SER A 569 -31.32 -13.18 8.14
N THR A 570 -30.62 -14.01 7.36
CA THR A 570 -31.18 -15.23 6.76
C THR A 570 -31.59 -16.23 7.84
N VAL A 571 -30.82 -16.37 8.92
CA VAL A 571 -31.18 -17.22 10.07
C VAL A 571 -32.49 -16.77 10.71
N ARG A 572 -32.66 -15.47 10.94
CA ARG A 572 -33.91 -14.92 11.49
C ARG A 572 -35.09 -15.17 10.56
N SER A 573 -34.89 -15.04 9.25
CA SER A 573 -35.92 -15.34 8.24
C SER A 573 -36.34 -16.81 8.31
N ILE A 574 -35.38 -17.74 8.25
CA ILE A 574 -35.66 -19.19 8.31
C ILE A 574 -36.32 -19.57 9.65
N ARG A 575 -35.91 -18.97 10.77
CA ARG A 575 -36.57 -19.20 12.08
C ARG A 575 -38.04 -18.76 12.05
N THR A 576 -38.35 -17.67 11.35
CA THR A 576 -39.72 -17.17 11.18
C THR A 576 -40.52 -18.13 10.30
N SER A 577 -39.98 -18.53 9.16
CA SER A 577 -40.62 -19.52 8.27
C SER A 577 -40.88 -20.86 8.96
N LEU A 578 -39.94 -21.34 9.78
CA LEU A 578 -40.14 -22.54 10.61
C LEU A 578 -41.24 -22.34 11.66
N ARG A 579 -41.33 -21.17 12.28
CA ARG A 579 -42.40 -20.89 13.23
C ARG A 579 -43.78 -20.90 12.55
N ASP A 580 -43.87 -20.37 11.33
CA ASP A 580 -45.13 -20.33 10.58
C ASP A 580 -45.51 -21.73 10.09
N LEU A 581 -44.53 -22.55 9.69
CA LEU A 581 -44.73 -23.93 9.26
C LEU A 581 -45.20 -24.86 10.39
N LYS A 582 -44.89 -24.50 11.65
CA LYS A 582 -45.35 -25.22 12.85
C LYS A 582 -46.88 -25.31 12.92
N ALA A 583 -47.59 -24.23 12.58
CA ALA A 583 -49.05 -24.21 12.63
C ALA A 583 -49.68 -25.17 11.60
N TRP A 584 -48.97 -25.45 10.51
CA TRP A 584 -49.40 -26.41 9.47
C TRP A 584 -49.00 -27.85 9.80
N SER A 585 -47.86 -28.05 10.47
CA SER A 585 -47.41 -29.39 10.91
C SER A 585 -48.29 -29.96 12.03
N GLU A 586 -48.78 -29.11 12.94
CA GLU A 586 -49.71 -29.51 14.02
C GLU A 586 -51.06 -30.07 13.50
N ILE A 587 -51.39 -29.83 12.22
CA ILE A 587 -52.64 -30.28 11.59
C ILE A 587 -52.44 -31.54 10.73
N ASN A 588 -51.20 -31.85 10.33
CA ASN A 588 -50.90 -32.95 9.41
C ASN A 588 -49.77 -33.83 9.96
N GLU A 589 -50.12 -35.05 10.40
CA GLU A 589 -49.20 -36.01 11.03
C GLU A 589 -47.97 -36.37 10.16
N ASP A 590 -48.12 -36.39 8.83
CA ASP A 590 -47.02 -36.67 7.91
C ASP A 590 -45.99 -35.51 7.82
N LEU A 591 -46.44 -34.26 8.10
CA LEU A 591 -45.61 -33.06 8.07
C LEU A 591 -44.88 -32.79 9.38
N ASP A 592 -45.36 -33.32 10.52
CA ASP A 592 -44.74 -33.11 11.83
C ASP A 592 -43.34 -33.72 11.93
N GLY A 593 -43.15 -34.91 11.34
CA GLY A 593 -41.83 -35.54 11.24
C GLY A 593 -40.84 -34.75 10.39
N VAL A 594 -41.30 -34.19 9.26
CA VAL A 594 -40.47 -33.37 8.35
C VAL A 594 -40.12 -32.02 8.99
N TYR A 595 -41.10 -31.37 9.63
CA TYR A 595 -40.93 -30.13 10.35
C TYR A 595 -39.88 -30.26 11.47
N ASN A 596 -40.01 -31.28 12.32
CA ASN A 596 -39.07 -31.52 13.41
C ASN A 596 -37.65 -31.78 12.90
N ASN A 597 -37.50 -32.52 11.80
CA ASN A 597 -36.19 -32.73 11.17
C ASN A 597 -35.57 -31.43 10.63
N ILE A 598 -36.35 -30.58 9.93
CA ILE A 598 -35.83 -29.31 9.41
C ILE A 598 -35.47 -28.37 10.56
N LYS A 599 -36.31 -28.31 11.61
CA LYS A 599 -36.06 -27.50 12.79
C LYS A 599 -34.77 -27.91 13.51
N VAL A 600 -34.58 -29.20 13.77
CA VAL A 600 -33.37 -29.71 14.43
C VAL A 600 -32.13 -29.44 13.59
N ASN A 601 -32.19 -29.70 12.27
CA ASN A 601 -31.07 -29.42 11.37
C ASN A 601 -30.74 -27.92 11.32
N PHE A 602 -31.75 -27.05 11.39
CA PHE A 602 -31.57 -25.61 11.40
C PHE A 602 -31.04 -25.08 12.74
N GLU A 603 -31.52 -25.57 13.88
CA GLU A 603 -30.98 -25.26 15.21
C GLU A 603 -29.51 -25.68 15.33
N HIS A 604 -29.13 -26.81 14.73
CA HIS A 604 -27.72 -27.18 14.61
C HIS A 604 -26.91 -26.19 13.75
N LEU A 605 -27.45 -25.76 12.61
CA LEU A 605 -26.81 -24.77 11.73
C LEU A 605 -26.64 -23.41 12.42
N ASP A 606 -27.67 -22.95 13.13
CA ASP A 606 -27.68 -21.73 13.95
C ASP A 606 -26.65 -21.80 15.10
N GLY A 607 -26.49 -22.96 15.73
CA GLY A 607 -25.42 -23.23 16.69
C GLY A 607 -24.01 -23.04 16.09
N TYR A 608 -23.80 -23.48 14.85
CA TYR A 608 -22.54 -23.25 14.11
C TYR A 608 -22.34 -21.76 13.76
N LEU A 609 -23.40 -21.00 13.55
CA LEU A 609 -23.31 -19.59 13.13
C LEU A 609 -23.06 -18.64 14.29
N ASN A 610 -23.51 -19.01 15.49
CA ASN A 610 -23.14 -18.32 16.73
C ASN A 610 -21.63 -18.40 17.05
N LEU A 611 -20.86 -19.20 16.30
CA LEU A 611 -19.39 -19.20 16.35
C LEU A 611 -18.74 -17.97 15.72
N PHE A 612 -19.45 -17.27 14.83
CA PHE A 612 -18.95 -16.05 14.20
C PHE A 612 -19.30 -14.78 15.01
N THR A 613 -20.25 -14.87 15.94
CA THR A 613 -20.67 -13.78 16.82
C THR A 613 -19.55 -13.13 17.66
N PRO A 614 -18.46 -13.83 18.08
CA PRO A 614 -17.36 -13.19 18.80
C PRO A 614 -16.54 -12.21 17.95
N LEU A 615 -16.62 -12.26 16.60
CA LEU A 615 -15.85 -11.37 15.72
C LEU A 615 -16.40 -9.93 15.70
N ASN A 616 -17.69 -9.74 16.00
CA ASN A 616 -18.34 -8.43 15.93
C ASN A 616 -18.28 -7.63 17.25
N ARG A 617 -17.91 -8.27 18.38
CA ARG A 617 -17.79 -7.60 19.69
C ARG A 617 -16.38 -7.08 19.99
N ARG A 618 -15.67 -6.57 18.98
CA ARG A 618 -14.40 -5.84 19.17
C ARG A 618 -14.58 -4.50 19.93
N LEU A 619 -15.80 -4.01 20.10
CA LEU A 619 -16.10 -2.67 20.65
C LEU A 619 -16.55 -2.63 22.13
N GLN A 620 -16.69 -3.75 22.84
CA GLN A 620 -17.00 -3.77 24.28
C GLN A 620 -16.07 -4.72 25.05
N ARG A 621 -14.87 -4.22 25.39
CA ARG A 621 -13.86 -4.94 26.16
C ARG A 621 -14.06 -4.70 27.66
N LYS A 622 -14.56 -5.69 28.40
CA LYS A 622 -14.26 -5.81 29.84
C LYS A 622 -13.51 -7.12 30.06
N LYS A 623 -12.33 -7.04 30.69
CA LYS A 623 -11.59 -8.23 31.14
C LYS A 623 -12.40 -8.88 32.27
N GLU A 624 -12.55 -10.19 32.23
CA GLU A 624 -13.26 -10.95 33.26
C GLU A 624 -12.52 -12.26 33.58
N GLU A 625 -12.84 -12.83 34.73
CA GLU A 625 -12.46 -14.20 35.08
C GLU A 625 -13.43 -15.17 34.39
N ILE A 626 -12.90 -15.97 33.47
CA ILE A 626 -13.64 -16.96 32.70
C ILE A 626 -13.43 -18.33 33.36
N ASN A 627 -14.52 -18.95 33.82
CA ASN A 627 -14.46 -20.29 34.38
C ASN A 627 -14.21 -21.33 33.25
N LEU A 628 -13.22 -22.19 33.44
CA LEU A 628 -12.87 -23.21 32.44
C LEU A 628 -14.01 -24.20 32.18
N LEU A 629 -14.89 -24.45 33.15
CA LEU A 629 -16.08 -25.29 32.94
C LEU A 629 -17.06 -24.66 31.94
N GLU A 630 -17.15 -23.33 31.87
CA GLU A 630 -18.00 -22.66 30.89
C GLU A 630 -17.48 -22.86 29.47
N ILE A 631 -16.14 -22.83 29.29
CA ILE A 631 -15.50 -23.13 28.01
C ILE A 631 -15.76 -24.58 27.62
N LYS A 632 -15.66 -25.52 28.56
CA LYS A 632 -15.95 -26.94 28.30
C LYS A 632 -17.41 -27.16 27.89
N SER A 633 -18.37 -26.58 28.59
CA SER A 633 -19.80 -26.69 28.24
C SER A 633 -20.04 -26.17 26.83
N PHE A 634 -19.48 -25.01 26.51
CA PHE A 634 -19.54 -24.43 25.16
C PHE A 634 -18.96 -25.36 24.08
N LEU A 635 -17.81 -25.99 24.34
CA LEU A 635 -17.19 -26.94 23.39
C LEU A 635 -18.04 -28.20 23.21
N ILE A 636 -18.69 -28.69 24.27
CA ILE A 636 -19.63 -29.82 24.19
C ILE A 636 -20.82 -29.42 23.33
N ASP A 637 -21.45 -28.27 23.61
CA ASP A 637 -22.61 -27.80 22.85
C ASP A 637 -22.29 -27.70 21.34
N LEU A 638 -21.05 -27.32 21.02
CA LEU A 638 -20.61 -27.18 19.64
C LEU A 638 -20.24 -28.50 18.96
N PHE A 639 -19.45 -29.36 19.61
CA PHE A 639 -18.83 -30.51 18.97
C PHE A 639 -19.42 -31.87 19.35
N LYS A 640 -20.39 -31.95 20.27
CA LYS A 640 -20.93 -33.22 20.78
C LYS A 640 -21.33 -34.19 19.66
N ASN A 641 -22.14 -33.75 18.70
CA ASN A 641 -22.57 -34.61 17.58
C ASN A 641 -21.40 -35.13 16.72
N ARG A 642 -20.31 -34.35 16.58
CA ARG A 642 -19.10 -34.79 15.86
C ARG A 642 -18.27 -35.73 16.72
N MET A 643 -18.10 -35.44 18.00
CA MET A 643 -17.39 -36.29 18.95
C MET A 643 -18.07 -37.65 19.06
N ASP A 644 -19.39 -37.69 19.22
CA ASP A 644 -20.18 -38.92 19.31
C ASP A 644 -20.08 -39.74 18.02
N ARG A 645 -20.20 -39.09 16.85
CA ARG A 645 -20.05 -39.74 15.53
C ARG A 645 -18.68 -40.38 15.32
N HIS A 646 -17.63 -39.77 15.86
CA HIS A 646 -16.25 -40.25 15.73
C HIS A 646 -15.79 -41.03 16.97
N GLU A 647 -16.70 -41.37 17.90
CA GLU A 647 -16.42 -42.11 19.14
C GLU A 647 -15.29 -41.49 19.99
N ILE A 648 -15.23 -40.16 20.04
CA ILE A 648 -14.21 -39.40 20.77
C ILE A 648 -14.65 -39.17 22.21
N SER A 649 -13.87 -39.68 23.17
CA SER A 649 -14.09 -39.42 24.59
C SER A 649 -13.53 -38.04 25.00
N PHE A 650 -14.39 -37.14 25.44
CA PHE A 650 -14.02 -35.80 25.91
C PHE A 650 -13.93 -35.74 27.44
N LYS A 651 -12.70 -35.66 27.96
CA LYS A 651 -12.40 -35.73 29.41
C LYS A 651 -11.77 -34.43 29.92
N HIS A 652 -11.83 -34.22 31.23
CA HIS A 652 -11.14 -33.11 31.89
C HIS A 652 -10.61 -33.57 33.26
N THR A 653 -9.58 -32.89 33.79
CA THR A 653 -9.06 -33.15 35.13
C THR A 653 -9.74 -32.30 36.21
N ASN A 654 -9.60 -32.71 37.47
CA ASN A 654 -10.10 -31.93 38.61
C ASN A 654 -9.48 -30.51 38.66
N GLY A 655 -8.21 -30.37 38.29
CA GLY A 655 -7.56 -29.05 38.15
C GLY A 655 -8.26 -28.16 37.13
N TYR A 656 -8.63 -28.72 35.97
CA TYR A 656 -9.38 -27.98 34.94
C TYR A 656 -10.75 -27.51 35.46
N SER A 657 -11.46 -28.33 36.23
CA SER A 657 -12.79 -27.97 36.75
C SER A 657 -12.80 -26.77 37.71
N LYS A 658 -11.65 -26.49 38.34
CA LYS A 658 -11.48 -25.38 39.29
C LYS A 658 -10.73 -24.18 38.70
N GLY A 659 -10.11 -24.36 37.53
CA GLY A 659 -9.27 -23.34 36.91
C GLY A 659 -10.08 -22.20 36.30
N LYS A 660 -9.41 -21.06 36.16
CA LYS A 660 -9.96 -19.84 35.55
C LYS A 660 -8.92 -19.21 34.63
N LEU A 661 -9.38 -18.54 33.58
CA LEU A 661 -8.56 -17.70 32.71
C LEU A 661 -8.98 -16.24 32.87
N TYR A 662 -8.02 -15.32 32.92
CA TYR A 662 -8.29 -13.89 33.00
C TYR A 662 -8.09 -13.23 31.64
N GLY A 663 -9.14 -12.65 31.06
CA GLY A 663 -9.05 -11.92 29.79
C GLY A 663 -10.39 -11.74 29.11
N PHE A 664 -10.42 -11.78 27.78
CA PHE A 664 -11.64 -11.59 26.97
C PHE A 664 -12.15 -12.93 26.45
N ARG A 665 -13.44 -13.22 26.62
CA ARG A 665 -14.07 -14.42 26.02
C ARG A 665 -13.84 -14.49 24.51
N SER A 666 -13.90 -13.35 23.83
CA SER A 666 -13.67 -13.23 22.39
C SER A 666 -12.24 -13.59 21.96
N SER A 667 -11.26 -13.58 22.87
CA SER A 667 -9.89 -14.02 22.58
C SER A 667 -9.71 -15.52 22.84
N PHE A 668 -10.23 -16.04 23.96
CA PHE A 668 -10.01 -17.44 24.33
C PHE A 668 -10.90 -18.43 23.57
N TYR A 669 -12.20 -18.16 23.44
CA TYR A 669 -13.15 -19.12 22.87
C TYR A 669 -12.76 -19.56 21.44
N PRO A 670 -12.39 -18.66 20.51
CA PRO A 670 -11.95 -19.07 19.18
C PRO A 670 -10.70 -19.96 19.20
N VAL A 671 -9.76 -19.71 20.11
CA VAL A 671 -8.54 -20.53 20.27
C VAL A 671 -8.90 -21.95 20.65
N PHE A 672 -9.77 -22.13 21.66
CA PHE A 672 -10.23 -23.45 22.08
C PHE A 672 -10.97 -24.17 20.95
N VAL A 673 -11.87 -23.49 20.23
CA VAL A 673 -12.59 -24.08 19.09
C VAL A 673 -11.62 -24.58 18.03
N ASN A 674 -10.61 -23.79 17.69
CA ASN A 674 -9.65 -24.11 16.64
C ASN A 674 -8.72 -25.28 17.03
N VAL A 675 -8.20 -25.28 18.26
CA VAL A 675 -7.36 -26.39 18.75
C VAL A 675 -8.18 -27.68 18.84
N ILE A 676 -9.44 -27.62 19.28
CA ILE A 676 -10.32 -28.80 19.37
C ILE A 676 -10.75 -29.31 17.98
N ASP A 677 -11.07 -28.43 17.02
CA ASP A 677 -11.40 -28.85 15.66
C ASP A 677 -10.21 -29.55 14.98
N ASN A 678 -8.99 -29.01 15.18
CA ASN A 678 -7.75 -29.66 14.74
C ASN A 678 -7.58 -31.03 15.41
N ALA A 679 -7.83 -31.15 16.72
CA ALA A 679 -7.75 -32.43 17.43
C ALA A 679 -8.77 -33.45 16.90
N ILE A 680 -10.02 -33.06 16.65
CA ILE A 680 -11.05 -33.93 16.07
C ILE A 680 -10.65 -34.40 14.67
N TYR A 681 -10.13 -33.50 13.82
CA TYR A 681 -9.67 -33.85 12.48
C TYR A 681 -8.56 -34.91 12.52
N TRP A 682 -7.50 -34.68 13.30
CA TRP A 682 -6.37 -35.60 13.38
C TRP A 682 -6.72 -36.92 14.09
N LEU A 683 -7.67 -36.91 15.04
CA LEU A 683 -8.21 -38.13 15.62
C LEU A 683 -9.05 -38.93 14.62
N ASN A 684 -9.77 -38.25 13.71
CA ASN A 684 -10.51 -38.92 12.65
C ASN A 684 -9.58 -39.59 11.62
N GLU A 685 -8.50 -38.91 11.23
CA GLU A 685 -7.46 -39.45 10.34
C GLU A 685 -6.63 -40.57 11.01
N SER A 686 -6.53 -40.57 12.34
CA SER A 686 -5.79 -41.60 13.07
C SER A 686 -6.59 -42.90 13.17
N ASN A 687 -5.94 -44.04 12.91
CA ASN A 687 -6.54 -45.38 12.95
C ASN A 687 -6.56 -45.97 14.38
N ILE A 688 -6.86 -45.13 15.38
CA ILE A 688 -6.77 -45.45 16.80
C ILE A 688 -8.18 -45.75 17.35
N GLY A 689 -8.33 -46.86 18.08
CA GLY A 689 -9.64 -47.30 18.58
C GLY A 689 -10.19 -46.50 19.75
N ASN A 690 -9.35 -46.00 20.67
CA ASN A 690 -9.77 -45.25 21.86
C ASN A 690 -9.48 -43.75 21.72
N LYS A 691 -10.20 -43.04 20.85
CA LYS A 691 -9.97 -41.61 20.60
C LYS A 691 -10.33 -40.77 21.82
N THR A 692 -9.40 -39.95 22.31
CA THR A 692 -9.58 -39.17 23.54
C THR A 692 -9.03 -37.76 23.36
N ILE A 693 -9.82 -36.77 23.79
CA ILE A 693 -9.38 -35.39 24.01
C ILE A 693 -9.48 -35.10 25.50
N ARG A 694 -8.42 -34.56 26.11
CA ARG A 694 -8.35 -34.26 27.54
C ARG A 694 -7.98 -32.81 27.78
N LEU A 695 -8.77 -32.15 28.63
CA LEU A 695 -8.52 -30.81 29.12
C LEU A 695 -7.88 -30.86 30.51
N HIS A 696 -6.78 -30.15 30.72
CA HIS A 696 -6.09 -30.07 32.00
C HIS A 696 -5.77 -28.60 32.34
N ALA A 697 -5.77 -28.24 33.62
CA ALA A 697 -5.19 -27.00 34.10
C ALA A 697 -4.34 -27.28 35.34
N ASP A 698 -3.23 -26.57 35.48
CA ASP A 698 -2.38 -26.64 36.67
C ASP A 698 -2.55 -25.41 37.59
N ASP A 699 -1.88 -25.45 38.74
CA ASP A 699 -1.96 -24.40 39.76
C ASP A 699 -1.22 -23.10 39.34
N SER A 700 -0.42 -23.15 38.26
CA SER A 700 0.24 -21.96 37.69
C SER A 700 -0.71 -21.14 36.78
N GLY A 701 -1.93 -21.63 36.55
CA GLY A 701 -2.89 -21.03 35.64
C GLY A 701 -2.69 -21.43 34.17
N ALA A 702 -1.80 -22.38 33.89
CA ALA A 702 -1.60 -22.91 32.55
C ALA A 702 -2.69 -23.94 32.21
N VAL A 703 -3.20 -23.86 30.98
CA VAL A 703 -4.27 -24.72 30.45
C VAL A 703 -3.74 -25.56 29.31
N TYR A 704 -4.09 -26.83 29.32
CA TYR A 704 -3.56 -27.84 28.41
C TYR A 704 -4.70 -28.53 27.67
N ILE A 705 -4.51 -28.69 26.36
CA ILE A 705 -5.43 -29.40 25.47
C ILE A 705 -4.64 -30.55 24.86
N SER A 706 -4.95 -31.78 25.27
CA SER A 706 -4.23 -32.98 24.87
C SER A 706 -5.11 -33.91 24.06
N ASN A 707 -4.55 -34.55 23.03
CA ASN A 707 -5.20 -35.62 22.29
C ASN A 707 -4.23 -36.79 22.03
N ASN A 708 -4.79 -37.96 21.77
CA ASN A 708 -4.02 -39.17 21.45
C ASN A 708 -4.06 -39.52 19.95
N GLY A 709 -4.08 -38.51 19.08
CA GLY A 709 -4.06 -38.70 17.62
C GLY A 709 -2.64 -38.96 17.07
N SER A 710 -2.43 -38.70 15.78
CA SER A 710 -1.09 -38.80 15.18
C SER A 710 -0.10 -37.81 15.82
N GLU A 711 1.13 -38.26 16.03
CA GLU A 711 2.23 -37.42 16.50
C GLU A 711 2.62 -36.35 15.46
N ILE A 712 3.15 -35.23 15.94
CA ILE A 712 3.70 -34.16 15.09
C ILE A 712 5.18 -34.45 14.83
N ASP A 713 5.59 -34.55 13.56
CA ASP A 713 6.99 -34.76 13.15
C ASP A 713 7.88 -33.67 13.77
N ALA A 714 9.06 -34.05 14.26
CA ALA A 714 10.02 -33.14 14.90
C ALA A 714 10.35 -31.91 14.04
N ARG A 715 10.36 -32.06 12.70
CA ARG A 715 10.64 -30.98 11.74
C ARG A 715 9.51 -29.94 11.63
N ASP A 716 8.32 -30.29 12.07
CA ASP A 716 7.13 -29.43 11.96
C ASP A 716 6.79 -28.71 13.27
N ARG A 717 7.35 -29.13 14.41
CA ARG A 717 6.97 -28.63 15.75
C ARG A 717 7.06 -27.11 15.90
N GLU A 718 8.05 -26.48 15.28
CA GLU A 718 8.16 -25.01 15.24
C GLU A 718 7.33 -24.40 14.10
N ARG A 719 7.20 -25.11 12.98
CA ARG A 719 6.51 -24.63 11.77
C ARG A 719 4.99 -24.64 11.89
N ILE A 720 4.39 -25.43 12.79
CA ILE A 720 2.93 -25.48 12.96
C ILE A 720 2.31 -24.14 13.37
N PHE A 721 3.10 -23.22 13.92
CA PHE A 721 2.67 -21.86 14.28
C PHE A 721 2.99 -20.82 13.20
N SER A 722 3.66 -21.21 12.10
CA SER A 722 3.96 -20.33 10.97
C SER A 722 2.74 -20.14 10.06
N LEU A 723 2.57 -18.93 9.55
CA LEU A 723 1.45 -18.58 8.69
C LEU A 723 1.49 -19.40 7.39
N GLY A 724 0.36 -20.04 7.05
CA GLY A 724 0.20 -20.79 5.79
C GLY A 724 0.66 -22.26 5.86
N PHE A 725 1.22 -22.71 6.98
CA PHE A 725 1.65 -24.10 7.13
C PHE A 725 0.47 -25.03 7.50
N SER A 726 0.16 -26.02 6.67
CA SER A 726 -0.83 -27.06 6.97
C SER A 726 -0.50 -28.40 6.31
N ARG A 727 -0.81 -29.51 7.00
CA ARG A 727 -0.81 -30.87 6.43
C ARG A 727 -2.22 -31.45 6.25
N LYS A 728 -3.26 -30.68 6.58
CA LYS A 728 -4.66 -31.06 6.38
C LYS A 728 -5.02 -30.96 4.89
N GLN A 729 -5.75 -31.93 4.36
CA GLN A 729 -6.24 -31.86 2.98
C GLN A 729 -7.17 -30.63 2.85
N ASN A 730 -6.82 -29.67 1.99
CA ASN A 730 -7.45 -28.35 1.85
C ASN A 730 -7.34 -27.40 3.07
N GLY A 731 -6.35 -27.58 3.95
CA GLY A 731 -6.08 -26.68 5.07
C GLY A 731 -5.30 -25.43 4.67
N ARG A 732 -5.80 -24.23 5.01
CA ARG A 732 -5.11 -22.95 4.72
C ARG A 732 -3.92 -22.62 5.63
N GLY A 733 -3.73 -23.37 6.72
CA GLY A 733 -2.58 -23.18 7.62
C GLY A 733 -2.56 -21.89 8.45
N MET A 734 -3.71 -21.23 8.62
CA MET A 734 -3.80 -19.96 9.36
C MET A 734 -4.22 -20.14 10.82
N GLY A 735 -4.81 -21.29 11.18
CA GLY A 735 -5.51 -21.45 12.46
C GLY A 735 -4.62 -21.25 13.70
N LEU A 736 -3.55 -22.05 13.84
CA LEU A 736 -2.69 -22.00 15.03
C LEU A 736 -1.93 -20.67 15.13
N HIS A 737 -1.54 -20.08 13.98
CA HIS A 737 -0.90 -18.77 13.92
C HIS A 737 -1.81 -17.66 14.48
N ILE A 738 -3.04 -17.54 13.96
CA ILE A 738 -4.02 -16.55 14.44
C ILE A 738 -4.34 -16.77 15.92
N SER A 739 -4.40 -18.02 16.36
CA SER A 739 -4.66 -18.37 17.76
C SER A 739 -3.54 -17.91 18.70
N ASN A 740 -2.28 -18.07 18.28
CA ASN A 740 -1.14 -17.60 19.06
C ASN A 740 -1.11 -16.07 19.10
N GLU A 741 -1.30 -15.39 17.97
CA GLU A 741 -1.30 -13.92 17.90
C GLU A 741 -2.44 -13.29 18.73
N ALA A 742 -3.62 -13.93 18.73
CA ALA A 742 -4.76 -13.49 19.54
C ALA A 742 -4.50 -13.60 21.05
N LEU A 743 -3.73 -14.62 21.47
CA LEU A 743 -3.32 -14.81 22.87
C LEU A 743 -2.19 -13.85 23.27
N GLU A 744 -1.20 -13.63 22.40
CA GLU A 744 -0.07 -12.73 22.68
C GLU A 744 -0.54 -11.31 22.98
N LYS A 745 -1.56 -10.82 22.24
CA LYS A 745 -2.19 -9.51 22.47
C LYS A 745 -2.82 -9.34 23.86
N ILE A 746 -3.07 -10.43 24.58
CA ILE A 746 -3.67 -10.42 25.91
C ILE A 746 -2.73 -10.97 27.00
N GLY A 747 -1.44 -11.16 26.68
CA GLY A 747 -0.42 -11.62 27.63
C GLY A 747 -0.35 -13.13 27.82
N TYR A 748 -0.88 -13.92 26.88
CA TYR A 748 -0.81 -15.38 26.90
C TYR A 748 -0.07 -15.90 25.66
N LYS A 749 0.40 -17.15 25.70
CA LYS A 749 1.05 -17.81 24.57
C LYS A 749 0.50 -19.21 24.35
N LEU A 750 0.31 -19.58 23.08
CA LEU A 750 0.01 -20.95 22.67
C LEU A 750 1.31 -21.64 22.26
N SER A 751 1.65 -22.73 22.93
CA SER A 751 2.86 -23.51 22.67
C SER A 751 2.54 -24.99 22.56
N LEU A 752 3.42 -25.74 21.90
CA LEU A 752 3.38 -27.20 21.88
C LEU A 752 4.23 -27.72 23.03
N ASP A 753 3.62 -28.42 23.98
CA ASP A 753 4.27 -28.96 25.17
C ASP A 753 4.62 -30.45 24.99
N GLU A 754 5.38 -31.01 25.94
CA GLU A 754 5.61 -32.45 25.98
C GLU A 754 4.26 -33.21 26.13
N PRO A 755 4.08 -34.34 25.41
CA PRO A 755 2.84 -35.11 25.51
C PRO A 755 2.58 -35.58 26.95
N ARG A 756 1.43 -35.21 27.49
CA ARG A 756 1.00 -35.65 28.83
C ARG A 756 0.54 -37.12 28.81
N ASP A 757 0.55 -37.77 29.98
CA ASP A 757 0.22 -39.19 30.15
C ASP A 757 -1.00 -39.65 29.35
N GLY A 758 -0.80 -40.61 28.44
CA GLY A 758 -1.85 -41.15 27.58
C GLY A 758 -2.30 -40.23 26.44
N SER A 759 -1.47 -39.27 26.03
CA SER A 759 -1.67 -38.37 24.88
C SER A 759 -0.41 -38.35 24.00
N THR A 760 -0.55 -37.97 22.74
CA THR A 760 0.54 -37.87 21.75
C THR A 760 0.84 -36.42 21.37
N VAL A 761 -0.15 -35.54 21.49
CA VAL A 761 -0.03 -34.11 21.22
C VAL A 761 -0.64 -33.34 22.38
N THR A 762 0.06 -32.30 22.86
CA THR A 762 -0.42 -31.43 23.93
C THR A 762 -0.10 -29.98 23.60
N PHE A 763 -1.14 -29.15 23.51
CA PHE A 763 -1.00 -27.69 23.41
C PHE A 763 -1.14 -27.06 24.80
N LYS A 764 -0.28 -26.10 25.12
CA LYS A 764 -0.25 -25.34 26.37
C LYS A 764 -0.58 -23.88 26.11
N ILE A 765 -1.54 -23.35 26.85
CA ILE A 765 -1.87 -21.93 26.97
C ILE A 765 -1.38 -21.47 28.34
N SER A 766 -0.41 -20.56 28.39
CA SER A 766 0.10 -20.00 29.64
C SER A 766 0.30 -18.50 29.52
N MET A 767 0.32 -17.79 30.65
CA MET A 767 0.73 -16.39 30.67
C MET A 767 2.20 -16.27 30.23
N VAL A 768 2.52 -15.19 29.52
CA VAL A 768 3.90 -14.81 29.23
C VAL A 768 4.41 -14.09 30.47
N GLU A 769 5.40 -14.68 31.15
CA GLU A 769 6.14 -13.96 32.20
C GLU A 769 6.88 -12.78 31.56
N GLU A 770 6.72 -11.57 32.12
CA GLU A 770 7.43 -10.36 31.69
C GLU A 770 8.95 -10.47 31.84
#